data_AF-A0A1C6KZQ7-F1
#
_entry.id   AF-A0A1C6KZQ7-F1
#
_cell.length_a   1.000
_cell.length_b   1.000
_cell.length_c   1.000
_cell.angle_alpha   90.00
_cell.angle_beta   90.00
_cell.angle_gamma   90.00
#
_symmetry.space_group_name_H-M   'P 1'
#
loop_
_entity.id
_entity.type
_entity.pdbx_description
1 polymer ?
#
loop_
_entity_poly.entity_id
_entity_poly.type
_entity_poly.pdbx_seq_one_letter_code
_entity_poly.pdbx_strand_id
1 'polypeptide(L)'
;MRLNVEQRRIIENKPNGHILVRGVAGSGKTTVAVHKIPFLLRNYCYEKDDKVLVVTYNKSLINYVKYIYSEIEKYQEEEQLTLGLLNGDNKDKLDIKTIDSIMYWYFMLYMRYNKTEKLSVAKQDESNNALIEAITQVKKKHEDVHALNIKNLVFIKEEICWIKSCNYINIEEYQSVDRLGRTASNNGDSPQKLRKNSKVREAIFEVMLQYNENLKKDKLVDFQDIALMALKQAEVKVEKQYTHIIVDETQDLTRVQLEFIKKLSLNKSYSSMLFVADTAQSIYPQAWLVKGRSFTSVGLDMKGKSTSLSKNYRTTTQIAQAAYSLIENDTNIVEDDNFVKPSLIDKQGVYPVYRGCKNKVKEAEYVVDIINNGLKDKYSYKDIAIISKLKNQLKEIKSYLEKNNILYKELSSNEELDFKDDSVKLLTMHSIKGLEFKVVMIIGLNDKCIPLRSVANEFDDSEMVESRDRKLLYVGMTRATEQLFLTSDGTPSKFIKEISYRYLRVNQNSSFRRLHRIDIDEYLFSDKILDVYSNEEITRQWIINELMITYGYPKELIDVEYKVNIGSQGGLVDIVVYIYKNKAKIPFIFIETKRWGVGVERAVPQLQSYMSNCNTVKYGIATDGNELVIIDGDFEDIDDIPMFNGNMIPASIETYEYVDLSHGRSHEFMRDSANEREIIVEDNDMESSVIGLPVFNEIAAGAPILINNDIQGAFYLPKEWIKSPNETFILKIKGDSMIKANINNGDLVVIKQQATAINGEIVAVDIDGNATLKRIMVMGSNLILVPENDAYEPIMLPAEEVRIIGIATGIVKYKN
;
A
#
# COMPACT_ATOMS: atom_id res chain seq x y z
N MET A 1 -17.20 -1.15 -18.63
CA MET A 1 -15.93 -0.81 -17.96
C MET A 1 -15.05 -0.05 -18.95
N ARG A 2 -14.50 1.13 -18.63
CA ARG A 2 -13.60 1.86 -19.55
C ARG A 2 -12.18 1.32 -19.42
N LEU A 3 -11.67 0.69 -20.48
CA LEU A 3 -10.28 0.23 -20.57
C LEU A 3 -9.34 1.41 -20.79
N ASN A 4 -8.19 1.42 -20.09
CA ASN A 4 -7.13 2.41 -20.33
C ASN A 4 -6.33 2.08 -21.61
N VAL A 5 -5.44 3.00 -22.02
CA VAL A 5 -4.64 2.86 -23.27
C VAL A 5 -3.72 1.64 -23.23
N GLU A 6 -3.05 1.38 -22.10
CA GLU A 6 -2.16 0.23 -21.94
C GLU A 6 -2.91 -1.10 -22.03
N GLN A 7 -4.04 -1.21 -21.33
CA GLN A 7 -4.91 -2.39 -21.35
C GLN A 7 -5.46 -2.64 -22.75
N ARG A 8 -5.95 -1.61 -23.46
CA ARG A 8 -6.41 -1.75 -24.85
C ARG A 8 -5.30 -2.23 -25.76
N ARG A 9 -4.10 -1.65 -25.64
CA ARG A 9 -2.94 -2.08 -26.43
C ARG A 9 -2.65 -3.57 -26.23
N ILE A 10 -2.67 -4.07 -25.00
CA ILE A 10 -2.47 -5.50 -24.72
C ILE A 10 -3.60 -6.37 -25.34
N ILE A 11 -4.85 -5.91 -25.24
CA ILE A 11 -6.02 -6.59 -25.80
C ILE A 11 -5.97 -6.64 -27.33
N GLU A 12 -5.53 -5.59 -27.99
CA GLU A 12 -5.54 -5.47 -29.46
C GLU A 12 -4.23 -5.95 -30.12
N ASN A 13 -3.18 -6.21 -29.34
CA ASN A 13 -1.93 -6.75 -29.86
C ASN A 13 -2.13 -8.09 -30.59
N LYS A 14 -1.48 -8.23 -31.75
CA LYS A 14 -1.46 -9.47 -32.54
C LYS A 14 -0.97 -10.66 -31.70
N PRO A 15 -1.65 -11.82 -31.71
CA PRO A 15 -1.17 -13.02 -31.04
C PRO A 15 0.17 -13.46 -31.66
N ASN A 16 1.17 -13.71 -30.81
CA ASN A 16 2.52 -14.08 -31.25
C ASN A 16 3.21 -14.98 -30.21
N GLY A 17 2.86 -16.27 -30.22
CA GLY A 17 3.45 -17.25 -29.30
C GLY A 17 3.14 -16.93 -27.84
N HIS A 18 4.13 -16.99 -26.95
CA HIS A 18 3.93 -16.74 -25.53
C HIS A 18 4.04 -15.25 -25.19
N ILE A 19 3.10 -14.77 -24.38
CA ILE A 19 2.99 -13.38 -23.93
C ILE A 19 2.80 -13.39 -22.42
N LEU A 20 3.48 -12.48 -21.72
CA LEU A 20 3.36 -12.33 -20.27
C LEU A 20 2.84 -10.93 -19.93
N VAL A 21 1.77 -10.89 -19.14
CA VAL A 21 1.24 -9.66 -18.55
C VAL A 21 1.43 -9.75 -17.04
N ARG A 22 2.33 -8.93 -16.52
CA ARG A 22 2.59 -8.78 -15.09
C ARG A 22 1.84 -7.56 -14.59
N GLY A 23 1.49 -7.51 -13.32
CA GLY A 23 0.97 -6.28 -12.76
C GLY A 23 0.60 -6.40 -11.30
N VAL A 24 0.42 -5.25 -10.66
CA VAL A 24 0.08 -5.17 -9.24
C VAL A 24 -1.36 -5.60 -8.95
N ALA A 25 -1.68 -5.86 -7.69
CA ALA A 25 -3.06 -6.11 -7.26
C ALA A 25 -4.00 -5.00 -7.78
N GLY A 26 -5.18 -5.37 -8.28
CA GLY A 26 -6.16 -4.39 -8.74
C GLY A 26 -5.87 -3.68 -10.07
N SER A 27 -4.85 -4.09 -10.84
CA SER A 27 -4.48 -3.43 -12.11
C SER A 27 -5.35 -3.78 -13.33
N GLY A 28 -6.41 -4.58 -13.15
CA GLY A 28 -7.28 -5.02 -14.25
C GLY A 28 -6.69 -6.15 -15.09
N LYS A 29 -5.77 -6.94 -14.53
CA LYS A 29 -5.20 -8.16 -15.13
C LYS A 29 -6.26 -9.13 -15.67
N THR A 30 -7.18 -9.57 -14.81
CA THR A 30 -8.31 -10.44 -15.20
C THR A 30 -9.19 -9.74 -16.24
N THR A 31 -9.43 -8.43 -16.12
CA THR A 31 -10.16 -7.66 -17.13
C THR A 31 -9.49 -7.73 -18.50
N VAL A 32 -8.16 -7.56 -18.58
CA VAL A 32 -7.39 -7.71 -19.83
C VAL A 32 -7.53 -9.14 -20.39
N ALA A 33 -7.40 -10.16 -19.55
CA ALA A 33 -7.58 -11.55 -19.95
C ALA A 33 -8.96 -11.81 -20.56
N VAL A 34 -10.03 -11.32 -19.91
CA VAL A 34 -11.42 -11.53 -20.37
C VAL A 34 -11.72 -10.73 -21.63
N HIS A 35 -11.29 -9.47 -21.72
CA HIS A 35 -11.50 -8.66 -22.92
C HIS A 35 -10.69 -9.14 -24.14
N LYS A 36 -9.62 -9.93 -23.94
CA LYS A 36 -8.88 -10.58 -25.03
C LYS A 36 -9.69 -11.67 -25.73
N ILE A 37 -10.61 -12.33 -25.02
CA ILE A 37 -11.43 -13.45 -25.54
C ILE A 37 -12.20 -13.04 -26.81
N PRO A 38 -13.09 -12.02 -26.79
CA PRO A 38 -13.85 -11.65 -27.98
C PRO A 38 -12.95 -11.18 -29.13
N PHE A 39 -11.82 -10.52 -28.82
CA PHE A 39 -10.84 -10.12 -29.83
C PHE A 39 -10.25 -11.32 -30.57
N LEU A 40 -9.88 -12.39 -29.86
CA LEU A 40 -9.34 -13.62 -30.46
C LEU A 40 -10.41 -14.36 -31.26
N LEU A 41 -11.60 -14.55 -30.69
CA LEU A 41 -12.70 -15.25 -31.35
C LEU A 41 -13.10 -14.58 -32.67
N ARG A 42 -13.14 -13.25 -32.71
CA ARG A 42 -13.51 -12.48 -33.91
C ARG A 42 -12.41 -12.42 -34.96
N ASN A 43 -11.15 -12.22 -34.53
CA ASN A 43 -10.07 -11.85 -35.44
C ASN A 43 -9.08 -12.98 -35.73
N TYR A 44 -9.10 -14.09 -34.99
CA TYR A 44 -8.10 -15.16 -35.07
C TYR A 44 -8.67 -16.57 -34.92
N CYS A 45 -10.00 -16.75 -34.88
CA CYS A 45 -10.64 -18.06 -34.83
C CYS A 45 -11.56 -18.32 -36.03
N TYR A 46 -11.00 -18.26 -37.24
CA TYR A 46 -11.73 -18.46 -38.49
C TYR A 46 -11.90 -19.92 -38.85
N GLU A 47 -10.91 -20.77 -38.55
CA GLU A 47 -10.94 -22.19 -38.92
C GLU A 47 -11.86 -22.98 -37.98
N LYS A 48 -12.32 -24.16 -38.43
CA LYS A 48 -13.26 -25.00 -37.67
C LYS A 48 -12.65 -25.56 -36.38
N ASP A 49 -11.35 -25.81 -36.39
CA ASP A 49 -10.57 -26.31 -35.27
C ASP A 49 -10.03 -25.19 -34.36
N ASP A 50 -10.20 -23.91 -34.74
CA ASP A 50 -9.77 -22.79 -33.91
C ASP A 50 -10.62 -22.67 -32.66
N LYS A 51 -9.95 -22.67 -31.50
CA LYS A 51 -10.58 -22.60 -30.18
C LYS A 51 -9.74 -21.76 -29.21
N VAL A 52 -10.45 -21.16 -28.27
CA VAL A 52 -9.89 -20.39 -27.16
C VAL A 52 -10.13 -21.14 -25.85
N LEU A 53 -9.07 -21.35 -25.08
CA LEU A 53 -9.14 -21.85 -23.70
C LEU A 53 -8.80 -20.72 -22.73
N VAL A 54 -9.66 -20.52 -21.74
CA VAL A 54 -9.36 -19.71 -20.56
C VAL A 54 -9.19 -20.65 -19.37
N VAL A 55 -7.99 -20.62 -18.80
CA VAL A 55 -7.61 -21.41 -17.62
C VAL A 55 -7.56 -20.49 -16.42
N THR A 56 -8.34 -20.82 -15.39
CA THR A 56 -8.26 -20.16 -14.08
C THR A 56 -7.69 -21.11 -13.03
N TYR A 57 -7.20 -20.55 -11.93
CA TYR A 57 -6.72 -21.32 -10.79
C TYR A 57 -7.87 -21.90 -9.95
N ASN A 58 -8.82 -21.06 -9.51
CA ASN A 58 -9.92 -21.48 -8.64
C ASN A 58 -11.30 -21.40 -9.32
N LYS A 59 -12.28 -22.10 -8.73
CA LYS A 59 -13.67 -22.12 -9.22
C LYS A 59 -14.37 -20.76 -9.09
N SER A 60 -14.12 -20.03 -8.00
CA SER A 60 -14.73 -18.71 -7.77
C SER A 60 -14.40 -17.70 -8.88
N LEU A 61 -13.16 -17.73 -9.37
CA LEU A 61 -12.69 -16.90 -10.47
C LEU A 61 -13.35 -17.28 -11.80
N ILE A 62 -13.73 -18.54 -12.02
CA ILE A 62 -14.52 -18.92 -13.21
C ILE A 62 -15.84 -18.15 -13.23
N ASN A 63 -16.55 -18.12 -12.11
CA ASN A 63 -17.86 -17.48 -12.05
C ASN A 63 -17.73 -15.96 -12.29
N TYR A 64 -16.69 -15.35 -11.72
CA TYR A 64 -16.36 -13.95 -11.97
C TYR A 64 -15.99 -13.67 -13.43
N VAL A 65 -15.13 -14.49 -14.04
CA VAL A 65 -14.74 -14.40 -15.44
C VAL A 65 -15.95 -14.55 -16.36
N LYS A 66 -16.82 -15.54 -16.11
CA LYS A 66 -18.06 -15.77 -16.86
C LYS A 66 -19.01 -14.58 -16.73
N TYR A 67 -19.16 -14.03 -15.53
CA TYR A 67 -19.95 -12.82 -15.29
C TYR A 67 -19.44 -11.63 -16.10
N ILE A 68 -18.15 -11.28 -16.00
CA ILE A 68 -17.57 -10.19 -16.79
C ILE A 68 -17.77 -10.43 -18.29
N TYR A 69 -17.50 -11.64 -18.75
CA TYR A 69 -17.65 -11.99 -20.16
C TYR A 69 -19.10 -11.79 -20.63
N SER A 70 -20.09 -12.25 -19.84
CA SER A 70 -21.50 -12.04 -20.16
C SER A 70 -21.91 -10.58 -20.23
N GLU A 71 -21.31 -9.72 -19.40
CA GLU A 71 -21.59 -8.30 -19.43
C GLU A 71 -20.98 -7.67 -20.69
N ILE A 72 -19.76 -8.06 -21.06
CA ILE A 72 -19.11 -7.60 -22.29
C ILE A 72 -19.91 -8.00 -23.54
N GLU A 73 -20.42 -9.24 -23.59
CA GLU A 73 -21.27 -9.69 -24.71
C GLU A 73 -22.53 -8.84 -24.85
N LYS A 74 -23.24 -8.54 -23.75
CA LYS A 74 -24.45 -7.68 -23.77
C LYS A 74 -24.17 -6.30 -24.36
N TYR A 75 -23.12 -5.62 -23.88
CA TYR A 75 -22.74 -4.30 -24.40
C TYR A 75 -22.42 -4.34 -25.90
N GLN A 76 -21.80 -5.42 -26.37
CA GLN A 76 -21.43 -5.56 -27.78
C GLN A 76 -22.61 -5.97 -28.66
N GLU A 77 -23.57 -6.74 -28.16
CA GLU A 77 -24.82 -7.05 -28.88
C GLU A 77 -25.67 -5.79 -29.09
N GLU A 78 -25.77 -4.90 -28.11
CA GLU A 78 -26.44 -3.60 -28.25
C GLU A 78 -25.77 -2.73 -29.34
N GLU A 79 -24.43 -2.73 -29.38
CA GLU A 79 -23.65 -1.98 -30.39
C GLU A 79 -23.76 -2.62 -31.79
N GLN A 80 -23.82 -3.95 -31.89
CA GLN A 80 -23.94 -4.68 -33.16
C GLN A 80 -25.35 -4.68 -33.76
N LEU A 81 -26.40 -4.68 -32.93
CA LEU A 81 -27.79 -4.44 -33.38
C LEU A 81 -27.93 -3.09 -34.09
N THR A 82 -27.10 -2.11 -33.71
CA THR A 82 -27.04 -0.79 -34.33
C THR A 82 -26.29 -0.79 -35.68
N LEU A 83 -25.46 -1.82 -35.95
CA LEU A 83 -24.58 -1.93 -37.12
C LEU A 83 -24.94 -3.06 -38.11
N GLY A 84 -26.01 -3.82 -37.86
CA GLY A 84 -26.56 -4.79 -38.83
C GLY A 84 -25.70 -6.02 -39.14
N LEU A 85 -24.73 -6.38 -38.28
CA LEU A 85 -23.86 -7.54 -38.46
C LEU A 85 -24.41 -8.76 -37.69
N LEU A 86 -24.84 -9.80 -38.40
CA LEU A 86 -25.27 -11.09 -37.84
C LEU A 86 -24.06 -11.89 -37.31
N ASN A 87 -24.09 -12.34 -36.05
CA ASN A 87 -23.12 -13.31 -35.51
C ASN A 87 -23.63 -14.75 -35.69
N GLY A 88 -22.78 -15.64 -36.20
CA GLY A 88 -22.96 -17.10 -36.18
C GLY A 88 -21.91 -17.81 -35.31
N ASP A 89 -22.33 -18.90 -34.66
CA ASP A 89 -21.57 -20.09 -34.21
C ASP A 89 -20.31 -19.98 -33.32
N ASN A 90 -19.99 -18.83 -32.71
CA ASN A 90 -18.79 -18.75 -31.85
C ASN A 90 -18.92 -19.38 -30.44
N LYS A 91 -20.12 -19.77 -29.98
CA LYS A 91 -20.32 -20.32 -28.62
C LYS A 91 -19.57 -21.63 -28.37
N ASP A 92 -19.37 -22.46 -29.41
CA ASP A 92 -18.69 -23.77 -29.28
C ASP A 92 -17.15 -23.68 -29.36
N LYS A 93 -16.61 -22.47 -29.58
CA LYS A 93 -15.16 -22.23 -29.72
C LYS A 93 -14.47 -21.76 -28.44
N LEU A 94 -15.22 -21.53 -27.35
CA LEU A 94 -14.70 -21.02 -26.08
C LEU A 94 -14.88 -22.04 -24.95
N ASP A 95 -13.78 -22.38 -24.27
CA ASP A 95 -13.81 -23.13 -23.01
C ASP A 95 -13.26 -22.27 -21.87
N ILE A 96 -14.00 -22.18 -20.75
CA ILE A 96 -13.56 -21.52 -19.52
C ILE A 96 -13.57 -22.56 -18.39
N LYS A 97 -12.40 -22.99 -17.93
CA LYS A 97 -12.23 -24.12 -17.02
C LYS A 97 -11.11 -23.89 -15.99
N THR A 98 -11.15 -24.61 -14.87
CA THR A 98 -10.00 -24.63 -13.95
C THR A 98 -8.97 -25.60 -14.48
N ILE A 99 -7.69 -25.34 -14.21
CA ILE A 99 -6.61 -26.27 -14.56
C ILE A 99 -6.87 -27.68 -13.99
N ASP A 100 -7.26 -27.77 -12.72
CA ASP A 100 -7.50 -29.04 -12.05
C ASP A 100 -8.67 -29.82 -12.66
N SER A 101 -9.70 -29.14 -13.16
CA SER A 101 -10.83 -29.81 -13.83
C SER A 101 -10.41 -30.46 -15.16
N ILE A 102 -9.51 -29.80 -15.90
CA ILE A 102 -8.97 -30.33 -17.16
C ILE A 102 -8.03 -31.50 -16.86
N MET A 103 -7.14 -31.35 -15.88
CA MET A 103 -6.21 -32.41 -15.49
C MET A 103 -6.95 -33.63 -14.94
N TYR A 104 -7.98 -33.44 -14.11
CA TYR A 104 -8.81 -34.55 -13.62
C TYR A 104 -9.46 -35.32 -14.78
N TRP A 105 -9.94 -34.62 -15.81
CA TRP A 105 -10.46 -35.28 -17.01
C TRP A 105 -9.38 -36.09 -17.76
N TYR A 106 -8.17 -35.56 -17.91
CA TYR A 106 -7.03 -36.30 -18.49
C TYR A 106 -6.59 -37.49 -17.64
N PHE A 107 -6.69 -37.39 -16.31
CA PHE A 107 -6.47 -38.52 -15.41
C PHE A 107 -7.51 -39.62 -15.63
N MET A 108 -8.79 -39.28 -15.79
CA MET A 108 -9.82 -40.28 -16.12
C MET A 108 -9.55 -40.96 -17.47
N LEU A 109 -9.02 -40.21 -18.45
CA LEU A 109 -8.57 -40.78 -19.74
C LEU A 109 -7.36 -41.70 -19.57
N TYR A 110 -6.37 -41.28 -18.77
CA TYR A 110 -5.21 -42.09 -18.43
C TYR A 110 -5.63 -43.46 -17.88
N MET A 111 -6.57 -43.47 -16.93
CA MET A 111 -7.09 -44.72 -16.34
C MET A 111 -7.79 -45.59 -17.39
N ARG A 112 -8.60 -44.97 -18.26
CA ARG A 112 -9.33 -45.68 -19.32
C ARG A 112 -8.38 -46.33 -20.34
N TYR A 113 -7.36 -45.59 -20.79
CA TYR A 113 -6.41 -46.09 -21.79
C TYR A 113 -5.46 -47.14 -21.24
N ASN A 114 -5.01 -46.98 -19.98
CA ASN A 114 -4.10 -47.92 -19.34
C ASN A 114 -4.81 -49.08 -18.64
N LYS A 115 -6.13 -49.22 -18.80
CA LYS A 115 -6.97 -50.26 -18.16
C LYS A 115 -6.69 -50.39 -16.65
N THR A 116 -6.44 -49.26 -16.00
CA THR A 116 -6.09 -49.23 -14.58
C THR A 116 -7.33 -49.49 -13.75
N GLU A 117 -7.18 -50.11 -12.57
CA GLU A 117 -8.29 -50.22 -11.63
C GLU A 117 -8.81 -48.83 -11.22
N LYS A 118 -10.06 -48.77 -10.76
CA LYS A 118 -10.70 -47.51 -10.36
C LYS A 118 -10.03 -46.95 -9.11
N LEU A 119 -9.09 -46.04 -9.30
CA LEU A 119 -8.44 -45.24 -8.27
C LEU A 119 -9.38 -44.13 -7.75
N SER A 120 -9.29 -43.84 -6.46
CA SER A 120 -10.01 -42.75 -5.81
C SER A 120 -9.06 -41.78 -5.11
N VAL A 121 -9.51 -40.54 -4.89
CA VAL A 121 -8.66 -39.52 -4.27
C VAL A 121 -8.59 -39.77 -2.76
N ALA A 122 -7.39 -39.90 -2.23
CA ALA A 122 -7.14 -40.12 -0.81
C ALA A 122 -7.67 -38.95 0.03
N LYS A 123 -8.41 -39.25 1.08
CA LYS A 123 -8.76 -38.28 2.13
C LYS A 123 -7.51 -37.92 2.94
N GLN A 124 -7.62 -36.87 3.75
CA GLN A 124 -6.51 -36.38 4.56
C GLN A 124 -6.00 -37.45 5.53
N ASP A 125 -6.90 -38.17 6.21
CA ASP A 125 -6.51 -39.20 7.18
C ASP A 125 -5.88 -40.42 6.50
N GLU A 126 -6.43 -40.86 5.37
CA GLU A 126 -5.88 -41.94 4.54
C GLU A 126 -4.47 -41.60 4.05
N SER A 127 -4.28 -40.38 3.54
CA SER A 127 -2.98 -39.87 3.11
C SER A 127 -1.98 -39.81 4.25
N ASN A 128 -2.41 -39.34 5.43
CA ASN A 128 -1.53 -39.25 6.58
C ASN A 128 -1.12 -40.63 7.09
N ASN A 129 -2.05 -41.59 7.14
CA ASN A 129 -1.76 -42.96 7.55
C ASN A 129 -0.78 -43.65 6.60
N ALA A 130 -1.02 -43.56 5.28
CA ALA A 130 -0.11 -44.12 4.28
C ALA A 130 1.29 -43.50 4.35
N LEU A 131 1.39 -42.20 4.64
CA LEU A 131 2.67 -41.50 4.81
C LEU A 131 3.38 -41.89 6.11
N ILE A 132 2.66 -42.01 7.24
CA ILE A 132 3.22 -42.49 8.52
C ILE A 132 3.81 -43.89 8.35
N GLU A 133 3.09 -44.77 7.65
CA GLU A 133 3.58 -46.12 7.34
C GLU A 133 4.84 -46.06 6.47
N ALA A 134 4.85 -45.25 5.42
CA ALA A 134 6.01 -45.07 4.56
C ALA A 134 7.25 -44.55 5.32
N ILE A 135 7.06 -43.53 6.18
CA ILE A 135 8.13 -43.01 7.05
C ILE A 135 8.66 -44.13 7.95
N THR A 136 7.77 -44.91 8.57
CA THR A 136 8.16 -45.99 9.50
C THR A 136 8.95 -47.09 8.78
N GLN A 137 8.56 -47.44 7.55
CA GLN A 137 9.25 -48.46 6.75
C GLN A 137 10.64 -47.99 6.29
N VAL A 138 10.73 -46.78 5.74
CA VAL A 138 12.00 -46.23 5.22
C VAL A 138 12.95 -45.90 6.37
N LYS A 139 12.44 -45.50 7.55
CA LYS A 139 13.25 -45.21 8.74
C LYS A 139 14.10 -46.41 9.18
N LYS A 140 13.63 -47.65 8.95
CA LYS A 140 14.41 -48.87 9.24
C LYS A 140 15.65 -49.03 8.37
N LYS A 141 15.66 -48.43 7.17
CA LYS A 141 16.82 -48.43 6.25
C LYS A 141 17.74 -47.22 6.50
N HIS A 142 17.17 -46.13 6.98
CA HIS A 142 17.82 -44.83 7.20
C HIS A 142 17.77 -44.42 8.68
N GLU A 143 18.31 -45.27 9.56
CA GLU A 143 18.23 -45.08 11.02
C GLU A 143 18.95 -43.79 11.48
N ASP A 144 20.01 -43.39 10.78
CA ASP A 144 20.79 -42.16 11.00
C ASP A 144 20.06 -40.87 10.55
N VAL A 145 19.02 -40.97 9.72
CA VAL A 145 18.31 -39.80 9.20
C VAL A 145 17.24 -39.32 10.19
N HIS A 146 17.59 -38.38 11.07
CA HIS A 146 16.67 -37.83 12.08
C HIS A 146 15.41 -37.15 11.50
N ALA A 147 15.48 -36.65 10.27
CA ALA A 147 14.35 -36.04 9.59
C ALA A 147 13.15 -36.99 9.42
N LEU A 148 13.40 -38.29 9.26
CA LEU A 148 12.36 -39.33 9.12
C LEU A 148 11.73 -39.67 10.47
N ASN A 149 10.91 -38.76 10.98
CA ASN A 149 10.17 -38.92 12.22
C ASN A 149 8.71 -38.50 11.99
N ILE A 150 7.77 -39.19 12.64
CA ILE A 150 6.33 -38.87 12.59
C ILE A 150 6.06 -37.43 13.05
N LYS A 151 6.87 -36.89 13.97
CA LYS A 151 6.78 -35.48 14.37
C LYS A 151 6.95 -34.51 13.19
N ASN A 152 7.73 -34.90 12.18
CA ASN A 152 8.00 -34.09 10.98
C ASN A 152 7.04 -34.41 9.82
N LEU A 153 5.92 -35.08 10.06
CA LEU A 153 4.97 -35.51 9.03
C LEU A 153 4.56 -34.37 8.09
N VAL A 154 4.27 -33.20 8.63
CA VAL A 154 3.85 -32.02 7.86
C VAL A 154 4.96 -31.58 6.90
N PHE A 155 6.20 -31.48 7.40
CA PHE A 155 7.36 -31.11 6.61
C PHE A 155 7.63 -32.12 5.48
N ILE A 156 7.63 -33.42 5.79
CA ILE A 156 7.86 -34.47 4.79
C ILE A 156 6.76 -34.44 3.73
N LYS A 157 5.50 -34.27 4.15
CA LYS A 157 4.36 -34.15 3.22
C LYS A 157 4.50 -32.94 2.30
N GLU A 158 4.87 -31.77 2.84
CA GLU A 158 5.12 -30.56 2.05
C GLU A 158 6.24 -30.77 1.02
N GLU A 159 7.33 -31.43 1.41
CA GLU A 159 8.45 -31.68 0.51
C GLU A 159 8.08 -32.68 -0.59
N ILE A 160 7.37 -33.77 -0.26
CA ILE A 160 6.82 -34.71 -1.26
C ILE A 160 5.90 -33.99 -2.24
N CYS A 161 4.99 -33.15 -1.73
CA CYS A 161 4.10 -32.36 -2.57
C CYS A 161 4.90 -31.46 -3.52
N TRP A 162 5.96 -30.83 -3.03
CA TRP A 162 6.84 -29.98 -3.83
C TRP A 162 7.59 -30.77 -4.92
N ILE A 163 8.17 -31.93 -4.59
CA ILE A 163 8.87 -32.82 -5.53
C ILE A 163 7.95 -33.18 -6.68
N LYS A 164 6.75 -33.70 -6.37
CA LYS A 164 5.76 -34.09 -7.38
C LYS A 164 5.28 -32.90 -8.20
N SER A 165 4.98 -31.76 -7.57
CA SER A 165 4.51 -30.53 -8.24
C SER A 165 5.55 -29.93 -9.19
N CYS A 166 6.84 -30.13 -8.90
CA CYS A 166 7.95 -29.71 -9.75
C CYS A 166 8.38 -30.75 -10.79
N ASN A 167 7.69 -31.89 -10.87
CA ASN A 167 8.01 -33.02 -11.75
C ASN A 167 9.41 -33.64 -11.50
N TYR A 168 9.95 -33.55 -10.28
CA TYR A 168 11.23 -34.20 -9.93
C TYR A 168 11.01 -35.68 -9.60
N ILE A 169 10.60 -36.46 -10.60
CA ILE A 169 10.32 -37.90 -10.44
C ILE A 169 11.57 -38.78 -10.50
N ASN A 170 12.72 -38.17 -10.78
CA ASN A 170 14.04 -38.80 -10.79
C ASN A 170 14.87 -38.28 -9.59
N ILE A 171 15.59 -39.18 -8.92
CA ILE A 171 16.38 -38.85 -7.72
C ILE A 171 17.55 -37.91 -8.02
N GLU A 172 18.24 -38.07 -9.15
CA GLU A 172 19.37 -37.22 -9.54
C GLU A 172 18.93 -35.76 -9.76
N GLU A 173 17.76 -35.55 -10.35
CA GLU A 173 17.17 -34.21 -10.50
C GLU A 173 16.85 -33.58 -9.14
N TYR A 174 16.19 -34.34 -8.24
CA TYR A 174 15.85 -33.86 -6.91
C TYR A 174 17.11 -33.57 -6.05
N GLN A 175 18.16 -34.37 -6.21
CA GLN A 175 19.40 -34.18 -5.46
C GLN A 175 20.18 -32.93 -5.89
N SER A 176 20.11 -32.55 -7.16
CA SER A 176 20.87 -31.44 -7.74
C SER A 176 20.17 -30.08 -7.68
N VAL A 177 18.84 -30.05 -7.61
CA VAL A 177 18.06 -28.80 -7.66
C VAL A 177 18.20 -27.94 -6.39
N ASP A 178 18.20 -26.62 -6.58
CA ASP A 178 18.07 -25.66 -5.49
C ASP A 178 16.67 -25.69 -4.85
N ARG A 179 16.66 -25.77 -3.51
CA ARG A 179 15.45 -25.74 -2.69
C ARG A 179 15.47 -24.48 -1.82
N LEU A 180 15.06 -23.37 -2.43
CA LEU A 180 14.91 -22.07 -1.76
C LEU A 180 14.01 -22.22 -0.51
N GLY A 181 14.40 -21.54 0.57
CA GLY A 181 13.75 -21.64 1.88
C GLY A 181 13.99 -22.95 2.63
N ARG A 182 14.88 -23.83 2.14
CA ARG A 182 15.36 -25.02 2.88
C ARG A 182 16.90 -25.20 2.78
N THR A 183 17.58 -24.24 2.14
CA THR A 183 19.03 -24.04 2.11
C THR A 183 19.45 -22.96 3.12
N ALA A 184 20.73 -22.88 3.50
CA ALA A 184 21.20 -21.88 4.47
C ALA A 184 20.86 -20.45 4.03
N SER A 185 20.46 -19.60 5.00
CA SER A 185 20.45 -18.15 4.86
C SER A 185 21.87 -17.65 4.54
N ASN A 186 21.97 -16.54 3.80
CA ASN A 186 23.25 -15.92 3.41
C ASN A 186 24.11 -15.49 4.61
N ASN A 187 23.58 -15.54 5.83
CA ASN A 187 24.28 -15.18 7.07
C ASN A 187 25.08 -16.33 7.73
N GLY A 188 25.42 -17.41 7.00
CA GLY A 188 26.49 -18.35 7.37
C GLY A 188 26.30 -19.26 8.59
N ASP A 189 25.47 -18.88 9.57
CA ASP A 189 25.39 -19.51 10.90
C ASP A 189 24.21 -20.48 11.08
N SER A 190 23.31 -20.59 10.08
CA SER A 190 22.19 -21.53 10.14
C SER A 190 22.54 -22.86 9.48
N PRO A 191 22.46 -24.02 10.17
CA PRO A 191 22.74 -25.32 9.56
C PRO A 191 21.79 -25.57 8.40
N GLN A 192 22.34 -25.82 7.20
CA GLN A 192 21.56 -26.15 5.99
C GLN A 192 20.61 -27.33 6.27
N LYS A 193 19.29 -27.11 6.18
CA LYS A 193 18.27 -28.10 6.53
C LYS A 193 18.11 -29.22 5.49
N LEU A 194 18.18 -28.89 4.18
CA LEU A 194 18.14 -29.87 3.08
C LEU A 194 19.29 -29.63 2.07
N ARG A 195 20.49 -30.09 2.42
CA ARG A 195 21.67 -30.02 1.53
C ARG A 195 21.44 -30.81 0.24
N LYS A 196 21.97 -30.30 -0.88
CA LYS A 196 22.05 -31.04 -2.15
C LYS A 196 22.86 -32.33 -1.96
N ASN A 197 22.54 -33.37 -2.74
CA ASN A 197 23.21 -34.67 -2.69
C ASN A 197 23.33 -35.26 -1.27
N SER A 198 22.30 -35.10 -0.44
CA SER A 198 22.33 -35.56 0.96
C SER A 198 21.53 -36.85 1.15
N LYS A 199 21.94 -37.65 2.13
CA LYS A 199 21.18 -38.81 2.61
C LYS A 199 19.75 -38.45 3.03
N VAL A 200 19.56 -37.24 3.57
CA VAL A 200 18.23 -36.76 3.98
C VAL A 200 17.30 -36.64 2.77
N ARG A 201 17.77 -36.04 1.66
CA ARG A 201 16.98 -35.95 0.42
C ARG A 201 16.72 -37.33 -0.17
N GLU A 202 17.73 -38.19 -0.24
CA GLU A 202 17.57 -39.58 -0.70
C GLU A 202 16.49 -40.32 0.08
N ALA A 203 16.55 -40.27 1.41
CA ALA A 203 15.57 -40.89 2.28
C ALA A 203 14.15 -40.30 2.12
N ILE A 204 14.00 -38.98 1.97
CA ILE A 204 12.70 -38.34 1.69
C ILE A 204 12.13 -38.80 0.34
N PHE A 205 12.98 -38.95 -0.67
CA PHE A 205 12.56 -39.44 -1.98
C PHE A 205 12.13 -40.91 -1.92
N GLU A 206 12.84 -41.75 -1.17
CA GLU A 206 12.39 -43.12 -0.89
C GLU A 206 11.05 -43.16 -0.15
N VAL A 207 10.82 -42.26 0.83
CA VAL A 207 9.52 -42.13 1.50
C VAL A 207 8.44 -41.76 0.49
N MET A 208 8.70 -40.86 -0.46
CA MET A 208 7.74 -40.54 -1.53
C MET A 208 7.36 -41.78 -2.34
N LEU A 209 8.34 -42.57 -2.78
CA LEU A 209 8.08 -43.77 -3.55
C LEU A 209 7.25 -44.78 -2.76
N GLN A 210 7.63 -45.03 -1.50
CA GLN A 210 6.91 -45.94 -0.62
C GLN A 210 5.49 -45.45 -0.29
N TYR A 211 5.33 -44.14 -0.11
CA TYR A 211 4.03 -43.49 0.12
C TYR A 211 3.09 -43.72 -1.08
N ASN A 212 3.59 -43.54 -2.30
CA ASN A 212 2.79 -43.78 -3.51
C ASN A 212 2.38 -45.25 -3.65
N GLU A 213 3.29 -46.18 -3.34
CA GLU A 213 2.96 -47.62 -3.34
C GLU A 213 1.93 -47.98 -2.27
N ASN A 214 2.01 -47.39 -1.09
CA ASN A 214 1.01 -47.59 -0.02
C ASN A 214 -0.37 -47.08 -0.46
N LEU A 215 -0.46 -45.86 -1.02
CA LEU A 215 -1.72 -45.36 -1.58
C LEU A 215 -2.26 -46.27 -2.67
N LYS A 216 -1.41 -46.71 -3.59
CA LYS A 216 -1.80 -47.56 -4.72
C LYS A 216 -2.33 -48.92 -4.28
N LYS A 217 -1.77 -49.54 -3.23
CA LYS A 217 -2.30 -50.79 -2.64
C LYS A 217 -3.76 -50.64 -2.21
N ASP A 218 -4.11 -49.49 -1.65
CA ASP A 218 -5.46 -49.15 -1.22
C ASP A 218 -6.33 -48.57 -2.35
N LYS A 219 -5.83 -48.58 -3.60
CA LYS A 219 -6.48 -47.98 -4.78
C LYS A 219 -6.76 -46.49 -4.61
N LEU A 220 -5.85 -45.83 -3.92
CA LEU A 220 -5.86 -44.40 -3.66
C LEU A 220 -4.78 -43.68 -4.47
N VAL A 221 -4.99 -42.39 -4.72
CA VAL A 221 -4.02 -41.44 -5.27
C VAL A 221 -4.16 -40.10 -4.56
N ASP A 222 -3.07 -39.33 -4.49
CA ASP A 222 -3.15 -37.94 -4.07
C ASP A 222 -3.37 -36.99 -5.25
N PHE A 223 -3.58 -35.70 -4.97
CA PHE A 223 -3.83 -34.70 -6.01
C PHE A 223 -2.63 -34.48 -6.95
N GLN A 224 -1.40 -34.64 -6.44
CA GLN A 224 -0.19 -34.48 -7.23
C GLN A 224 0.01 -35.66 -8.19
N ASP A 225 -0.36 -36.87 -7.79
CA ASP A 225 -0.35 -38.07 -8.64
C ASP A 225 -1.34 -37.93 -9.80
N ILE A 226 -2.54 -37.40 -9.53
CA ILE A 226 -3.52 -37.06 -10.57
C ILE A 226 -2.90 -36.11 -11.60
N ALA A 227 -2.22 -35.06 -11.14
CA ALA A 227 -1.58 -34.09 -12.01
C ALA A 227 -0.47 -34.72 -12.88
N LEU A 228 0.39 -35.55 -12.28
CA LEU A 228 1.45 -36.28 -13.00
C LEU A 228 0.89 -37.27 -14.03
N MET A 229 -0.16 -38.03 -13.67
CA MET A 229 -0.80 -38.97 -14.59
C MET A 229 -1.52 -38.24 -15.74
N ALA A 230 -2.15 -37.10 -15.46
CA ALA A 230 -2.75 -36.26 -16.48
C ALA A 230 -1.71 -35.71 -17.47
N LEU A 231 -0.54 -35.27 -16.97
CA LEU A 231 0.58 -34.86 -17.81
C LEU A 231 1.06 -36.01 -18.70
N LYS A 232 1.30 -37.19 -18.13
CA LYS A 232 1.68 -38.40 -18.91
C LYS A 232 0.67 -38.73 -19.99
N GLN A 233 -0.63 -38.62 -19.70
CA GLN A 233 -1.66 -38.84 -20.71
C GLN A 233 -1.60 -37.80 -21.84
N ALA A 234 -1.41 -36.53 -21.51
CA ALA A 234 -1.27 -35.48 -22.51
C ALA A 234 0.01 -35.62 -23.36
N GLU A 235 1.06 -36.24 -22.82
CA GLU A 235 2.27 -36.57 -23.59
C GLU A 235 2.05 -37.71 -24.59
N VAL A 236 1.23 -38.68 -24.24
CA VAL A 236 0.88 -39.80 -25.13
C VAL A 236 -0.14 -39.37 -26.18
N LYS A 237 -1.24 -38.74 -25.75
CA LYS A 237 -2.33 -38.31 -26.62
C LYS A 237 -3.06 -37.10 -26.05
N VAL A 238 -3.03 -36.01 -26.80
CA VAL A 238 -3.83 -34.82 -26.50
C VAL A 238 -5.21 -34.97 -27.14
N GLU A 239 -6.27 -35.08 -26.33
CA GLU A 239 -7.64 -35.20 -26.86
C GLU A 239 -8.22 -33.87 -27.36
N LYS A 240 -7.81 -32.75 -26.77
CA LYS A 240 -8.31 -31.42 -27.14
C LYS A 240 -7.18 -30.39 -27.16
N GLN A 241 -7.01 -29.76 -28.30
CA GLN A 241 -6.04 -28.69 -28.53
C GLN A 241 -6.73 -27.34 -28.74
N TYR A 242 -5.99 -26.27 -28.48
CA TYR A 242 -6.50 -24.89 -28.55
C TYR A 242 -5.50 -23.99 -29.26
N THR A 243 -5.99 -23.18 -30.19
CA THR A 243 -5.19 -22.18 -30.92
C THR A 243 -4.72 -21.07 -29.99
N HIS A 244 -5.60 -20.64 -29.07
CA HIS A 244 -5.25 -19.62 -28.08
C HIS A 244 -5.55 -20.08 -26.67
N ILE A 245 -4.61 -19.86 -25.76
CA ILE A 245 -4.75 -20.18 -24.34
C ILE A 245 -4.50 -18.91 -23.54
N ILE A 246 -5.41 -18.58 -22.64
CA ILE A 246 -5.28 -17.49 -21.68
C ILE A 246 -5.24 -18.12 -20.29
N VAL A 247 -4.22 -17.81 -19.51
CA VAL A 247 -4.00 -18.36 -18.18
C VAL A 247 -3.98 -17.21 -17.18
N ASP A 248 -4.96 -17.18 -16.27
CA ASP A 248 -5.00 -16.21 -15.17
C ASP A 248 -4.40 -16.81 -13.89
N GLU A 249 -3.93 -15.94 -12.97
CA GLU A 249 -3.27 -16.33 -11.71
C GLU A 249 -2.09 -17.29 -11.91
N THR A 250 -1.30 -17.07 -12.97
CA THR A 250 -0.22 -17.99 -13.39
C THR A 250 0.85 -18.19 -12.32
N GLN A 251 1.04 -17.21 -11.43
CA GLN A 251 2.00 -17.29 -10.32
C GLN A 251 1.67 -18.36 -9.27
N ASP A 252 0.49 -18.98 -9.31
CA ASP A 252 0.14 -20.09 -8.41
C ASP A 252 0.33 -21.46 -9.05
N LEU A 253 0.60 -21.52 -10.36
CA LEU A 253 0.70 -22.77 -11.09
C LEU A 253 2.00 -23.50 -10.78
N THR A 254 1.88 -24.83 -10.68
CA THR A 254 3.03 -25.73 -10.53
C THR A 254 3.72 -25.96 -11.88
N ARG A 255 4.95 -26.50 -11.85
CA ARG A 255 5.66 -26.85 -13.09
C ARG A 255 4.88 -27.88 -13.91
N VAL A 256 4.34 -28.92 -13.27
CA VAL A 256 3.52 -29.96 -13.92
C VAL A 256 2.30 -29.33 -14.62
N GLN A 257 1.64 -28.36 -13.98
CA GLN A 257 0.49 -27.66 -14.58
C GLN A 257 0.92 -26.81 -15.79
N LEU A 258 2.04 -26.10 -15.71
CA LEU A 258 2.57 -25.31 -16.85
C LEU A 258 2.97 -26.21 -18.03
N GLU A 259 3.66 -27.33 -17.75
CA GLU A 259 4.02 -28.34 -18.77
C GLU A 259 2.77 -28.94 -19.41
N PHE A 260 1.74 -29.24 -18.63
CA PHE A 260 0.46 -29.75 -19.12
C PHE A 260 -0.25 -28.75 -20.02
N ILE A 261 -0.41 -27.49 -19.58
CA ILE A 261 -1.06 -26.43 -20.39
C ILE A 261 -0.36 -26.26 -21.74
N LYS A 262 0.98 -26.32 -21.75
CA LYS A 262 1.76 -26.23 -23.00
C LYS A 262 1.41 -27.35 -23.98
N LYS A 263 1.10 -28.57 -23.53
CA LYS A 263 0.69 -29.69 -24.39
C LYS A 263 -0.69 -29.48 -25.04
N LEU A 264 -1.55 -28.66 -24.43
CA LEU A 264 -2.88 -28.35 -24.97
C LEU A 264 -2.83 -27.32 -26.11
N SER A 265 -1.68 -26.68 -26.35
CA SER A 265 -1.53 -25.68 -27.40
C SER A 265 -1.52 -26.35 -28.78
N LEU A 266 -2.28 -25.80 -29.72
CA LEU A 266 -2.24 -26.15 -31.13
C LEU A 266 -1.13 -25.34 -31.81
N ASN A 267 -0.29 -25.98 -32.62
CA ASN A 267 0.85 -25.30 -33.22
C ASN A 267 0.49 -24.66 -34.58
N LYS A 268 -0.07 -23.45 -34.57
CA LYS A 268 -0.30 -22.61 -35.75
C LYS A 268 0.56 -21.34 -35.68
N SER A 269 0.81 -20.72 -36.84
CA SER A 269 1.61 -19.48 -36.93
C SER A 269 1.02 -18.30 -36.15
N TYR A 270 -0.28 -18.33 -35.87
CA TYR A 270 -1.02 -17.33 -35.11
C TYR A 270 -1.45 -17.81 -33.73
N SER A 271 -1.03 -19.01 -33.29
CA SER A 271 -1.33 -19.49 -31.94
C SER A 271 -0.68 -18.61 -30.88
N SER A 272 -1.34 -18.50 -29.72
CA SER A 272 -0.80 -17.71 -28.62
C SER A 272 -1.15 -18.25 -27.25
N MET A 273 -0.22 -18.07 -26.32
CA MET A 273 -0.44 -18.33 -24.90
C MET A 273 -0.22 -17.03 -24.11
N LEU A 274 -1.30 -16.48 -23.56
CA LEU A 274 -1.24 -15.30 -22.71
C LEU A 274 -1.23 -15.74 -21.25
N PHE A 275 -0.14 -15.46 -20.55
CA PHE A 275 -0.02 -15.68 -19.11
C PHE A 275 -0.18 -14.36 -18.38
N VAL A 276 -1.08 -14.35 -17.40
CA VAL A 276 -1.34 -13.21 -16.54
C VAL A 276 -0.90 -13.55 -15.13
N ALA A 277 -0.04 -12.71 -14.54
CA ALA A 277 0.63 -13.04 -13.28
C ALA A 277 0.84 -11.83 -12.34
N ASP A 278 0.88 -12.11 -11.05
CA ASP A 278 1.23 -11.17 -9.97
C ASP A 278 1.99 -11.90 -8.86
N THR A 279 3.33 -11.91 -8.94
CA THR A 279 4.16 -12.70 -8.02
C THR A 279 4.07 -12.25 -6.56
N ALA A 280 3.69 -10.99 -6.30
CA ALA A 280 3.41 -10.50 -4.94
C ALA A 280 2.23 -11.22 -4.29
N GLN A 281 1.32 -11.78 -5.10
CA GLN A 281 0.17 -12.56 -4.66
C GLN A 281 0.38 -14.08 -4.72
N SER A 282 1.59 -14.58 -4.99
CA SER A 282 1.85 -16.02 -4.97
C SER A 282 1.90 -16.55 -3.53
N ILE A 283 0.84 -17.23 -3.10
CA ILE A 283 0.67 -17.72 -1.72
C ILE A 283 0.91 -19.22 -1.56
N TYR A 284 1.08 -19.96 -2.67
CA TYR A 284 1.24 -21.41 -2.66
C TYR A 284 2.72 -21.82 -2.75
N PRO A 285 3.25 -22.59 -1.78
CA PRO A 285 4.67 -23.00 -1.75
C PRO A 285 5.15 -23.81 -2.96
N GLN A 286 4.22 -24.52 -3.63
CA GLN A 286 4.47 -25.36 -4.79
C GLN A 286 4.43 -24.60 -6.13
N ALA A 287 4.14 -23.30 -6.11
CA ALA A 287 4.17 -22.47 -7.29
C ALA A 287 5.55 -22.47 -7.95
N TRP A 288 5.58 -22.48 -9.28
CA TRP A 288 6.85 -22.51 -10.03
C TRP A 288 7.52 -21.14 -10.10
N LEU A 289 6.74 -20.06 -10.26
CA LEU A 289 7.25 -18.70 -10.48
C LEU A 289 7.69 -18.06 -9.16
N VAL A 290 8.97 -18.24 -8.84
CA VAL A 290 9.67 -17.65 -7.70
C VAL A 290 11.06 -17.22 -8.14
N LYS A 291 11.78 -16.45 -7.30
CA LYS A 291 13.18 -16.05 -7.54
C LYS A 291 14.02 -17.22 -8.07
N GLY A 292 14.68 -17.04 -9.21
CA GLY A 292 15.51 -18.06 -9.87
C GLY A 292 14.76 -19.13 -10.70
N ARG A 293 13.42 -19.10 -10.76
CA ARG A 293 12.60 -20.01 -11.58
C ARG A 293 11.66 -19.21 -12.50
N SER A 294 11.96 -19.24 -13.80
CA SER A 294 11.25 -18.48 -14.83
C SER A 294 10.37 -19.35 -15.73
N PHE A 295 9.61 -18.72 -16.62
CA PHE A 295 8.90 -19.41 -17.71
C PHE A 295 9.84 -20.13 -18.67
N THR A 296 11.03 -19.57 -18.91
CA THR A 296 11.99 -20.11 -19.88
C THR A 296 12.51 -21.49 -19.47
N SER A 297 12.60 -21.80 -18.17
CA SER A 297 13.00 -23.12 -17.69
C SER A 297 11.99 -24.23 -17.98
N VAL A 298 10.72 -23.86 -18.27
CA VAL A 298 9.66 -24.78 -18.74
C VAL A 298 9.54 -24.74 -20.28
N GLY A 299 10.46 -24.05 -20.95
CA GLY A 299 10.48 -23.86 -22.39
C GLY A 299 9.36 -22.94 -22.90
N LEU A 300 8.93 -21.97 -22.10
CA LEU A 300 8.03 -20.90 -22.51
C LEU A 300 8.85 -19.61 -22.70
N ASP A 301 9.18 -19.28 -23.95
CA ASP A 301 9.94 -18.08 -24.28
C ASP A 301 9.07 -16.80 -24.24
N MET A 302 9.41 -15.90 -23.32
CA MET A 302 8.75 -14.60 -23.10
C MET A 302 9.61 -13.41 -23.54
N LYS A 303 10.78 -13.64 -24.16
CA LYS A 303 11.76 -12.58 -24.44
C LYS A 303 11.16 -11.48 -25.32
N GLY A 304 11.17 -10.24 -24.82
CA GLY A 304 10.60 -9.08 -25.52
C GLY A 304 9.06 -9.07 -25.61
N LYS A 305 8.37 -9.99 -24.93
CA LYS A 305 6.91 -10.18 -24.98
C LYS A 305 6.26 -10.07 -23.60
N SER A 306 6.91 -9.34 -22.69
CA SER A 306 6.40 -9.06 -21.34
C SER A 306 5.92 -7.61 -21.27
N THR A 307 4.74 -7.40 -20.68
CA THR A 307 4.17 -6.08 -20.40
C THR A 307 3.79 -5.98 -18.93
N SER A 308 3.99 -4.82 -18.32
CA SER A 308 3.71 -4.59 -16.89
C SER A 308 2.56 -3.60 -16.72
N LEU A 309 1.62 -3.91 -15.83
CA LEU A 309 0.52 -3.03 -15.41
C LEU A 309 0.79 -2.55 -13.97
N SER A 310 1.34 -1.34 -13.82
CA SER A 310 1.70 -0.78 -12.51
C SER A 310 0.57 -0.02 -11.81
N LYS A 311 -0.43 0.42 -12.57
CA LYS A 311 -1.57 1.20 -12.05
C LYS A 311 -2.63 0.27 -11.47
N ASN A 312 -2.93 0.42 -10.18
CA ASN A 312 -4.08 -0.20 -9.53
C ASN A 312 -5.33 0.67 -9.78
N TYR A 313 -6.50 0.06 -9.97
CA TYR A 313 -7.78 0.75 -10.20
C TYR A 313 -8.88 0.32 -9.22
N ARG A 314 -8.55 -0.64 -8.36
CA ARG A 314 -9.49 -1.33 -7.48
C ARG A 314 -9.49 -0.73 -6.08
N THR A 315 -8.29 -0.68 -5.50
CA THR A 315 -8.05 -0.37 -4.09
C THR A 315 -7.69 1.11 -3.96
N THR A 316 -8.06 1.73 -2.84
CA THR A 316 -7.69 3.13 -2.58
C THR A 316 -6.18 3.28 -2.42
N THR A 317 -5.65 4.45 -2.73
CA THR A 317 -4.23 4.77 -2.57
C THR A 317 -3.74 4.51 -1.15
N GLN A 318 -4.56 4.83 -0.14
CA GLN A 318 -4.26 4.66 1.27
C GLN A 318 -4.13 3.18 1.68
N ILE A 319 -5.06 2.32 1.24
CA ILE A 319 -4.98 0.87 1.51
C ILE A 319 -3.78 0.27 0.77
N ALA A 320 -3.54 0.69 -0.48
CA ALA A 320 -2.41 0.22 -1.27
C ALA A 320 -1.07 0.60 -0.64
N GLN A 321 -0.92 1.82 -0.10
CA GLN A 321 0.26 2.28 0.63
C GLN A 321 0.51 1.43 1.89
N ALA A 322 -0.52 1.20 2.70
CA ALA A 322 -0.43 0.36 3.88
C ALA A 322 0.01 -1.07 3.53
N ALA A 323 -0.66 -1.70 2.57
CA ALA A 323 -0.33 -3.05 2.12
C ALA A 323 1.08 -3.14 1.50
N TYR A 324 1.48 -2.13 0.72
CA TYR A 324 2.82 -2.10 0.13
C TYR A 324 3.92 -1.96 1.20
N SER A 325 3.71 -1.14 2.24
CA SER A 325 4.67 -0.98 3.33
C SER A 325 4.95 -2.29 4.08
N LEU A 326 3.99 -3.23 4.08
CA LEU A 326 4.19 -4.57 4.63
C LEU A 326 5.17 -5.40 3.79
N ILE A 327 5.00 -5.41 2.46
CA ILE A 327 5.79 -6.27 1.56
C ILE A 327 7.17 -5.71 1.22
N GLU A 328 7.37 -4.40 1.35
CA GLU A 328 8.67 -3.76 1.09
C GLU A 328 9.78 -4.27 2.01
N ASN A 329 9.42 -4.79 3.19
CA ASN A 329 10.35 -5.42 4.13
C ASN A 329 10.80 -6.84 3.72
N ASP A 330 10.26 -7.41 2.63
CA ASP A 330 10.58 -8.77 2.16
C ASP A 330 11.41 -8.73 0.87
N THR A 331 12.73 -8.90 1.03
CA THR A 331 13.69 -8.90 -0.09
C THR A 331 13.43 -10.00 -1.10
N ASN A 332 12.86 -11.15 -0.69
CA ASN A 332 12.52 -12.23 -1.61
C ASN A 332 11.38 -11.85 -2.57
N ILE A 333 10.59 -10.85 -2.23
CA ILE A 333 9.50 -10.33 -3.06
C ILE A 333 10.01 -9.16 -3.90
N VAL A 334 10.64 -8.18 -3.25
CA VAL A 334 11.04 -6.91 -3.90
C VAL A 334 12.11 -7.14 -4.97
N GLU A 335 13.00 -8.12 -4.78
CA GLU A 335 14.05 -8.47 -5.74
C GLU A 335 13.60 -9.51 -6.80
N ASP A 336 12.33 -9.92 -6.85
CA ASP A 336 11.84 -10.83 -7.89
C ASP A 336 11.69 -10.09 -9.23
N ASP A 337 12.29 -10.61 -10.31
CA ASP A 337 12.24 -10.02 -11.65
C ASP A 337 10.81 -9.80 -12.19
N ASN A 338 9.82 -10.54 -11.66
CA ASN A 338 8.41 -10.41 -12.04
C ASN A 338 7.62 -9.47 -11.13
N PHE A 339 8.23 -8.97 -10.05
CA PHE A 339 7.60 -8.01 -9.16
C PHE A 339 7.40 -6.67 -9.87
N VAL A 340 6.24 -6.05 -9.64
CA VAL A 340 5.91 -4.73 -10.18
C VAL A 340 5.65 -3.82 -9.00
N LYS A 341 6.40 -2.71 -8.90
CA LYS A 341 6.14 -1.69 -7.88
C LYS A 341 4.85 -0.94 -8.25
N PRO A 342 3.89 -0.78 -7.31
CA PRO A 342 2.67 -0.05 -7.57
C PRO A 342 2.96 1.43 -7.81
N SER A 343 2.37 1.99 -8.86
CA SER A 343 2.28 3.44 -9.03
C SER A 343 1.06 3.96 -8.27
N LEU A 344 1.21 5.05 -7.52
CA LEU A 344 0.13 5.69 -6.77
C LEU A 344 -1.00 6.15 -7.73
N ILE A 345 -2.25 6.05 -7.27
CA ILE A 345 -3.49 6.16 -8.08
C ILE A 345 -4.24 7.46 -7.72
N ASP A 346 -5.19 7.85 -8.58
CA ASP A 346 -6.22 8.86 -8.32
C ASP A 346 -7.34 8.40 -7.36
N LYS A 347 -7.57 7.09 -7.14
CA LYS A 347 -8.67 6.61 -6.27
C LYS A 347 -8.30 6.83 -4.79
N GLN A 348 -8.73 7.96 -4.26
CA GLN A 348 -8.56 8.32 -2.85
C GLN A 348 -9.66 7.69 -1.98
N GLY A 349 -9.30 7.37 -0.75
CA GLY A 349 -10.23 6.95 0.29
C GLY A 349 -9.61 7.16 1.67
N VAL A 350 -10.06 6.40 2.66
CA VAL A 350 -9.53 6.50 4.03
C VAL A 350 -8.38 5.52 4.26
N TYR A 351 -7.56 5.83 5.27
CA TYR A 351 -6.53 4.92 5.73
C TYR A 351 -7.13 3.71 6.46
N PRO A 352 -6.51 2.52 6.33
CA PRO A 352 -6.91 1.37 7.11
C PRO A 352 -6.89 1.64 8.61
N VAL A 353 -7.88 1.08 9.31
CA VAL A 353 -7.97 1.17 10.77
C VAL A 353 -7.35 -0.07 11.37
N TYR A 354 -6.53 0.10 12.40
CA TYR A 354 -6.04 -1.01 13.21
C TYR A 354 -6.49 -0.88 14.66
N ARG A 355 -7.07 -1.96 15.20
CA ARG A 355 -7.46 -2.05 16.61
C ARG A 355 -6.89 -3.30 17.28
N GLY A 356 -6.10 -3.10 18.33
CA GLY A 356 -5.75 -4.16 19.27
C GLY A 356 -6.88 -4.38 20.26
N CYS A 357 -7.24 -5.63 20.53
CA CYS A 357 -8.28 -6.00 21.47
C CYS A 357 -7.67 -6.87 22.56
N LYS A 358 -8.06 -6.65 23.81
CA LYS A 358 -7.51 -7.39 24.96
C LYS A 358 -7.71 -8.90 24.83
N ASN A 359 -8.82 -9.32 24.25
CA ASN A 359 -9.19 -10.70 24.04
C ASN A 359 -10.16 -10.83 22.87
N LYS A 360 -10.45 -12.08 22.50
CA LYS A 360 -11.36 -12.46 21.40
C LYS A 360 -12.79 -11.94 21.57
N VAL A 361 -13.26 -11.81 22.81
CA VAL A 361 -14.61 -11.29 23.10
C VAL A 361 -14.67 -9.81 22.71
N LYS A 362 -13.69 -9.01 23.16
CA LYS A 362 -13.59 -7.60 22.79
C LYS A 362 -13.37 -7.38 21.30
N GLU A 363 -12.62 -8.26 20.64
CA GLU A 363 -12.49 -8.21 19.18
C GLU A 363 -13.84 -8.45 18.48
N ALA A 364 -14.61 -9.45 18.93
CA ALA A 364 -15.91 -9.74 18.36
C ALA A 364 -16.93 -8.61 18.60
N GLU A 365 -16.95 -8.04 19.81
CA GLU A 365 -17.78 -6.88 20.14
C GLU A 365 -17.46 -5.69 19.21
N TYR A 366 -16.17 -5.39 19.02
CA TYR A 366 -15.73 -4.32 18.13
C TYR A 366 -16.10 -4.55 16.66
N VAL A 367 -15.94 -5.78 16.15
CA VAL A 367 -16.34 -6.12 14.77
C VAL A 367 -17.85 -5.94 14.56
N VAL A 368 -18.67 -6.39 15.52
CA VAL A 368 -20.13 -6.21 15.46
C VAL A 368 -20.51 -4.74 15.52
N ASP A 369 -19.87 -3.97 16.40
CA ASP A 369 -20.11 -2.54 16.55
C ASP A 369 -19.82 -1.77 15.26
N ILE A 370 -18.67 -2.03 14.61
CA ILE A 370 -18.35 -1.43 13.31
C ILE A 370 -19.42 -1.77 12.27
N ILE A 371 -19.89 -3.03 12.20
CA ILE A 371 -20.89 -3.44 11.20
C ILE A 371 -22.24 -2.73 11.43
N ASN A 372 -22.69 -2.65 12.68
CA ASN A 372 -24.01 -2.10 13.01
C ASN A 372 -24.05 -0.57 13.06
N ASN A 373 -22.99 0.06 13.57
CA ASN A 373 -22.95 1.49 13.86
C ASN A 373 -22.01 2.25 12.93
N GLY A 374 -20.86 1.67 12.56
CA GLY A 374 -19.85 2.34 11.72
C GLY A 374 -20.08 2.25 10.21
N LEU A 375 -20.71 1.18 9.72
CA LEU A 375 -20.80 0.88 8.28
C LEU A 375 -22.22 0.86 7.72
N LYS A 376 -23.24 0.69 8.56
CA LYS A 376 -24.62 0.41 8.15
C LYS A 376 -25.23 1.51 7.27
N ASP A 377 -24.80 2.76 7.44
CA ASP A 377 -25.33 3.89 6.66
C ASP A 377 -24.78 3.95 5.22
N LYS A 378 -23.63 3.33 4.95
CA LYS A 378 -22.94 3.41 3.65
C LYS A 378 -22.82 2.08 2.92
N TYR A 379 -22.92 0.96 3.63
CA TYR A 379 -22.62 -0.37 3.10
C TYR A 379 -23.72 -1.37 3.43
N SER A 380 -24.10 -2.18 2.44
CA SER A 380 -24.96 -3.36 2.66
C SER A 380 -24.15 -4.56 3.13
N TYR A 381 -24.79 -5.58 3.70
CA TYR A 381 -24.06 -6.75 4.20
C TYR A 381 -23.30 -7.52 3.11
N LYS A 382 -23.83 -7.58 1.88
CA LYS A 382 -23.11 -8.16 0.73
C LYS A 382 -21.77 -7.47 0.41
N ASP A 383 -21.60 -6.20 0.82
CA ASP A 383 -20.40 -5.42 0.55
C ASP A 383 -19.26 -5.72 1.54
N ILE A 384 -19.55 -6.46 2.62
CA ILE A 384 -18.65 -6.71 3.75
C ILE A 384 -18.16 -8.17 3.73
N ALA A 385 -16.84 -8.33 3.84
CA ALA A 385 -16.21 -9.62 4.11
C ALA A 385 -15.38 -9.59 5.39
N ILE A 386 -15.53 -10.63 6.21
CA ILE A 386 -14.69 -10.88 7.38
C ILE A 386 -13.75 -12.03 7.04
N ILE A 387 -12.44 -11.80 7.18
CA ILE A 387 -11.42 -12.78 6.86
C ILE A 387 -10.49 -13.08 8.02
N SER A 388 -10.09 -14.34 8.14
CA SER A 388 -9.10 -14.78 9.13
C SER A 388 -8.10 -15.76 8.53
N LYS A 389 -6.97 -15.98 9.23
CA LYS A 389 -6.01 -17.03 8.85
C LYS A 389 -6.60 -18.43 9.11
N LEU A 390 -7.24 -18.62 10.26
CA LEU A 390 -7.72 -19.93 10.73
C LEU A 390 -9.26 -19.97 10.78
N LYS A 391 -9.85 -21.08 10.33
CA LYS A 391 -11.30 -21.31 10.37
C LYS A 391 -11.90 -21.20 11.77
N ASN A 392 -11.14 -21.55 12.81
CA ASN A 392 -11.64 -21.46 14.19
C ASN A 392 -11.95 -20.00 14.60
N GLN A 393 -11.20 -19.02 14.11
CA GLN A 393 -11.46 -17.60 14.37
C GLN A 393 -12.80 -17.15 13.76
N LEU A 394 -13.14 -17.67 12.57
CA LEU A 394 -14.43 -17.39 11.93
C LEU A 394 -15.59 -18.01 12.72
N LYS A 395 -15.42 -19.22 13.25
CA LYS A 395 -16.44 -19.88 14.10
C LYS A 395 -16.74 -19.06 15.34
N GLU A 396 -15.72 -18.46 15.94
CA GLU A 396 -15.86 -17.59 17.10
C GLU A 396 -16.69 -16.35 16.74
N ILE A 397 -16.30 -15.58 15.72
CA ILE A 397 -17.04 -14.40 15.25
C ILE A 397 -18.47 -14.72 14.82
N LYS A 398 -18.68 -15.84 14.13
CA LYS A 398 -20.00 -16.31 13.70
C LYS A 398 -21.01 -16.31 14.86
N SER A 399 -20.61 -16.80 16.03
CA SER A 399 -21.51 -16.85 17.20
C SER A 399 -21.95 -15.46 17.69
N TYR A 400 -21.13 -14.41 17.46
CA TYR A 400 -21.46 -13.04 17.81
C TYR A 400 -22.33 -12.36 16.74
N LEU A 401 -22.10 -12.67 15.47
CA LEU A 401 -22.97 -12.21 14.37
C LEU A 401 -24.40 -12.75 14.57
N GLU A 402 -24.53 -14.04 14.92
CA GLU A 402 -25.83 -14.68 15.23
C GLU A 402 -26.54 -13.99 16.40
N LYS A 403 -25.84 -13.75 17.51
CA LYS A 403 -26.41 -13.08 18.69
C LYS A 403 -26.91 -11.66 18.40
N ASN A 404 -26.32 -10.99 17.41
CA ASN A 404 -26.66 -9.62 17.03
C ASN A 404 -27.53 -9.54 15.77
N ASN A 405 -28.11 -10.67 15.31
CA ASN A 405 -28.97 -10.74 14.13
C ASN A 405 -28.32 -10.21 12.83
N ILE A 406 -27.00 -10.34 12.69
CA ILE A 406 -26.29 -9.98 11.46
C ILE A 406 -26.31 -11.19 10.52
N LEU A 407 -26.88 -11.02 9.32
CA LEU A 407 -26.90 -12.06 8.30
C LEU A 407 -25.49 -12.32 7.79
N TYR A 408 -25.08 -13.58 7.78
CA TYR A 408 -23.76 -13.98 7.32
C TYR A 408 -23.81 -15.28 6.50
N LYS A 409 -22.79 -15.51 5.69
CA LYS A 409 -22.60 -16.75 4.93
C LYS A 409 -21.14 -17.18 5.00
N GLU A 410 -20.90 -18.38 5.52
CA GLU A 410 -19.57 -18.98 5.56
C GLU A 410 -19.28 -19.66 4.22
N LEU A 411 -18.11 -19.38 3.64
CA LEU A 411 -17.70 -20.09 2.43
C LEU A 411 -16.91 -21.34 2.76
N SER A 412 -17.54 -22.49 2.48
CA SER A 412 -16.85 -23.77 2.41
C SER A 412 -16.24 -23.97 1.01
N SER A 413 -15.23 -24.84 0.90
CA SER A 413 -14.46 -25.06 -0.33
C SER A 413 -15.30 -25.55 -1.53
N ASN A 414 -16.56 -25.93 -1.32
CA ASN A 414 -17.44 -26.54 -2.31
C ASN A 414 -18.72 -25.74 -2.61
N GLU A 415 -18.96 -24.62 -1.92
CA GLU A 415 -20.18 -23.82 -2.11
C GLU A 415 -19.96 -22.68 -3.11
N GLU A 416 -20.93 -22.48 -4.01
CA GLU A 416 -20.91 -21.37 -4.96
C GLU A 416 -21.30 -20.06 -4.27
N LEU A 417 -20.50 -19.02 -4.51
CA LEU A 417 -20.76 -17.66 -4.07
C LEU A 417 -21.92 -17.08 -4.87
N ASP A 418 -23.05 -16.85 -4.20
CA ASP A 418 -24.04 -15.90 -4.69
C ASP A 418 -23.66 -14.50 -4.18
N PHE A 419 -23.11 -13.69 -5.08
CA PHE A 419 -22.73 -12.30 -4.80
C PHE A 419 -23.94 -11.38 -4.64
N LYS A 420 -25.16 -11.84 -4.94
CA LYS A 420 -26.39 -11.05 -4.78
C LYS A 420 -27.00 -11.18 -3.38
N ASP A 421 -26.64 -12.23 -2.65
CA ASP A 421 -27.14 -12.50 -1.30
C ASP A 421 -26.63 -11.46 -0.30
N ASP A 422 -27.55 -10.74 0.34
CA ASP A 422 -27.27 -9.63 1.27
C ASP A 422 -26.88 -10.12 2.66
N SER A 423 -25.69 -10.72 2.72
CA SER A 423 -25.12 -11.31 3.94
C SER A 423 -23.61 -11.09 3.97
N VAL A 424 -23.06 -10.88 5.18
CA VAL A 424 -21.63 -10.72 5.42
C VAL A 424 -20.91 -12.02 5.05
N LYS A 425 -19.85 -11.95 4.24
CA LYS A 425 -19.13 -13.15 3.79
C LYS A 425 -17.99 -13.50 4.76
N LEU A 426 -18.01 -14.71 5.30
CA LEU A 426 -16.94 -15.23 6.16
C LEU A 426 -16.00 -16.12 5.35
N LEU A 427 -14.73 -15.74 5.26
CA LEU A 427 -13.74 -16.38 4.38
C LEU A 427 -12.41 -16.58 5.11
N THR A 428 -11.66 -17.61 4.72
CA THR A 428 -10.23 -17.63 5.10
C THR A 428 -9.43 -16.70 4.18
N MET A 429 -8.27 -16.22 4.63
CA MET A 429 -7.36 -15.43 3.79
C MET A 429 -6.93 -16.15 2.50
N HIS A 430 -6.93 -17.49 2.46
CA HIS A 430 -6.68 -18.24 1.22
C HIS A 430 -7.90 -18.22 0.29
N SER A 431 -9.10 -18.28 0.87
CA SER A 431 -10.37 -18.33 0.13
C SER A 431 -10.76 -17.00 -0.50
N ILE A 432 -10.29 -15.85 0.04
CA ILE A 432 -10.59 -14.54 -0.54
C ILE A 432 -9.80 -14.26 -1.83
N LYS A 433 -8.78 -15.07 -2.15
CA LYS A 433 -8.00 -14.87 -3.38
C LYS A 433 -8.90 -14.97 -4.63
N GLY A 434 -8.82 -13.95 -5.47
CA GLY A 434 -9.67 -13.79 -6.66
C GLY A 434 -11.01 -13.09 -6.40
N LEU A 435 -11.34 -12.77 -5.13
CA LEU A 435 -12.54 -12.03 -4.75
C LEU A 435 -12.22 -10.58 -4.39
N GLU A 436 -13.24 -9.74 -4.24
CA GLU A 436 -13.12 -8.32 -3.91
C GLU A 436 -14.37 -7.87 -3.15
N PHE A 437 -14.20 -6.97 -2.18
CA PHE A 437 -15.29 -6.43 -1.37
C PHE A 437 -15.08 -4.93 -1.12
N LYS A 438 -16.16 -4.16 -0.91
CA LYS A 438 -16.01 -2.74 -0.54
C LYS A 438 -15.33 -2.62 0.81
N VAL A 439 -15.76 -3.44 1.76
CA VAL A 439 -15.21 -3.51 3.10
C VAL A 439 -14.60 -4.88 3.35
N VAL A 440 -13.35 -4.90 3.81
CA VAL A 440 -12.72 -6.13 4.32
C VAL A 440 -12.28 -5.91 5.77
N MET A 441 -12.65 -6.84 6.64
CA MET A 441 -12.24 -6.89 8.04
C MET A 441 -11.34 -8.11 8.24
N ILE A 442 -10.06 -7.88 8.52
CA ILE A 442 -9.09 -8.94 8.78
C ILE A 442 -8.93 -9.12 10.29
N ILE A 443 -9.44 -10.23 10.81
CA ILE A 443 -9.52 -10.48 12.25
C ILE A 443 -8.41 -11.40 12.76
N GLY A 444 -8.15 -11.32 14.06
CA GLY A 444 -7.28 -12.21 14.81
C GLY A 444 -5.83 -12.20 14.30
N LEU A 445 -5.32 -11.01 13.97
CA LEU A 445 -3.94 -10.75 13.58
C LEU A 445 -3.01 -10.75 14.79
N ASN A 446 -2.94 -11.87 15.49
CA ASN A 446 -2.11 -12.05 16.68
C ASN A 446 -0.87 -12.94 16.41
N ASP A 447 0.10 -12.88 17.32
CA ASP A 447 1.38 -13.61 17.24
C ASP A 447 1.23 -15.15 17.22
N LYS A 448 0.11 -15.69 17.70
CA LYS A 448 -0.20 -17.12 17.66
C LYS A 448 -0.82 -17.59 16.35
N CYS A 449 -1.40 -16.67 15.58
CA CYS A 449 -2.13 -17.00 14.35
C CYS A 449 -1.36 -16.61 13.09
N ILE A 450 -0.59 -15.51 13.12
CA ILE A 450 0.12 -15.02 11.96
C ILE A 450 1.39 -14.25 12.38
N PRO A 451 2.61 -14.67 11.98
CA PRO A 451 2.91 -15.92 11.28
C PRO A 451 2.64 -17.15 12.17
N LEU A 452 2.01 -18.18 11.61
CA LEU A 452 1.77 -19.41 12.36
C LEU A 452 3.06 -20.25 12.40
N ARG A 453 3.86 -20.08 13.46
CA ARG A 453 5.07 -20.88 13.67
C ARG A 453 4.73 -22.21 14.33
N SER A 454 5.06 -23.32 13.69
CA SER A 454 5.04 -24.62 14.35
C SER A 454 6.29 -24.77 15.20
N VAL A 455 6.16 -24.53 16.51
CA VAL A 455 7.27 -24.71 17.48
C VAL A 455 7.78 -26.16 17.50
N ALA A 456 6.96 -27.12 17.05
CA ALA A 456 7.29 -28.54 17.06
C ALA A 456 8.12 -29.02 15.85
N ASN A 457 8.26 -28.23 14.79
CA ASN A 457 8.95 -28.63 13.56
C ASN A 457 10.30 -27.93 13.42
N GLU A 458 11.39 -28.57 13.85
CA GLU A 458 12.77 -28.07 13.67
C GLU A 458 13.14 -27.83 12.19
N PHE A 459 12.42 -28.46 11.27
CA PHE A 459 12.61 -28.31 9.83
C PHE A 459 11.90 -27.10 9.20
N ASP A 460 11.01 -26.40 9.92
CA ASP A 460 10.35 -25.20 9.40
C ASP A 460 11.32 -24.01 9.33
N ASP A 461 11.45 -23.43 8.14
CA ASP A 461 12.22 -22.20 7.94
C ASP A 461 11.35 -21.02 8.33
N SER A 462 11.73 -20.33 9.42
CA SER A 462 10.99 -19.19 9.95
C SER A 462 10.87 -18.07 8.91
N GLU A 463 11.91 -17.82 8.11
CA GLU A 463 11.89 -16.76 7.09
C GLU A 463 10.89 -17.09 5.98
N MET A 464 10.83 -18.36 5.56
CA MET A 464 9.89 -18.81 4.53
C MET A 464 8.44 -18.75 5.02
N VAL A 465 8.17 -19.22 6.25
CA VAL A 465 6.83 -19.16 6.85
C VAL A 465 6.38 -17.71 6.97
N GLU A 466 7.28 -16.82 7.37
CA GLU A 466 7.00 -15.40 7.47
C GLU A 466 6.73 -14.77 6.11
N SER A 467 7.57 -15.01 5.10
CA SER A 467 7.35 -14.50 3.75
C SER A 467 5.99 -14.96 3.19
N ARG A 468 5.63 -16.23 3.39
CA ARG A 468 4.33 -16.78 2.98
C ARG A 468 3.16 -16.08 3.68
N ASP A 469 3.23 -15.96 5.01
CA ASP A 469 2.14 -15.36 5.78
C ASP A 469 2.05 -13.83 5.57
N ARG A 470 3.17 -13.15 5.29
CA ARG A 470 3.21 -11.76 4.85
C ARG A 470 2.51 -11.56 3.51
N LYS A 471 2.81 -12.40 2.51
CA LYS A 471 2.08 -12.40 1.21
C LYS A 471 0.60 -12.65 1.40
N LEU A 472 0.23 -13.56 2.29
CA LEU A 472 -1.16 -13.86 2.57
C LEU A 472 -1.91 -12.68 3.18
N LEU A 473 -1.28 -11.95 4.12
CA LEU A 473 -1.83 -10.72 4.68
C LEU A 473 -1.93 -9.61 3.61
N TYR A 474 -0.88 -9.41 2.81
CA TYR A 474 -0.89 -8.49 1.67
C TYR A 474 -2.04 -8.77 0.70
N VAL A 475 -2.24 -10.04 0.34
CA VAL A 475 -3.36 -10.47 -0.49
C VAL A 475 -4.66 -10.10 0.21
N GLY A 476 -4.86 -10.43 1.49
CA GLY A 476 -6.07 -10.07 2.23
C GLY A 476 -6.37 -8.56 2.23
N MET A 477 -5.35 -7.72 2.48
CA MET A 477 -5.48 -6.26 2.52
C MET A 477 -5.92 -5.69 1.17
N THR A 478 -5.33 -6.19 0.07
CA THR A 478 -5.61 -5.71 -1.31
C THR A 478 -6.93 -6.21 -1.90
N ARG A 479 -7.76 -6.90 -1.10
CA ARG A 479 -9.14 -7.32 -1.46
C ARG A 479 -10.17 -6.27 -1.08
N ALA A 480 -9.81 -5.33 -0.20
CA ALA A 480 -10.60 -4.15 0.09
C ALA A 480 -10.54 -3.17 -1.08
N THR A 481 -11.71 -2.67 -1.47
CA THR A 481 -11.80 -1.64 -2.52
C THR A 481 -12.08 -0.25 -1.96
N GLU A 482 -12.59 -0.13 -0.72
CA GLU A 482 -12.91 1.16 -0.09
C GLU A 482 -12.45 1.25 1.39
N GLN A 483 -12.76 0.24 2.22
CA GLN A 483 -12.47 0.23 3.65
C GLN A 483 -11.73 -1.04 4.07
N LEU A 484 -10.71 -0.89 4.92
CA LEU A 484 -9.93 -2.00 5.47
C LEU A 484 -9.81 -1.85 6.99
N PHE A 485 -10.28 -2.86 7.71
CA PHE A 485 -10.12 -2.98 9.16
C PHE A 485 -9.18 -4.14 9.47
N LEU A 486 -8.22 -3.90 10.35
CA LEU A 486 -7.27 -4.88 10.86
C LEU A 486 -7.47 -5.00 12.37
N THR A 487 -7.77 -6.19 12.87
CA THR A 487 -7.96 -6.41 14.31
C THR A 487 -7.09 -7.55 14.81
N SER A 488 -6.70 -7.47 16.08
CA SER A 488 -5.96 -8.54 16.75
C SER A 488 -6.43 -8.70 18.17
N ASP A 489 -6.59 -9.93 18.64
CA ASP A 489 -6.78 -10.24 20.05
C ASP A 489 -5.45 -10.56 20.77
N GLY A 490 -5.28 -10.06 21.99
CA GLY A 490 -4.09 -10.30 22.80
C GLY A 490 -2.85 -9.63 22.22
N THR A 491 -1.77 -10.39 22.03
CA THR A 491 -0.51 -9.86 21.51
C THR A 491 -0.59 -9.69 19.98
N PRO A 492 -0.44 -8.46 19.45
CA PRO A 492 -0.51 -8.24 18.01
C PRO A 492 0.58 -9.00 17.24
N SER A 493 0.24 -9.41 16.02
CA SER A 493 1.21 -9.96 15.07
C SER A 493 2.33 -8.97 14.82
N LYS A 494 3.56 -9.49 14.65
CA LYS A 494 4.70 -8.68 14.23
C LYS A 494 4.45 -7.92 12.92
N PHE A 495 3.61 -8.46 12.03
CA PHE A 495 3.28 -7.83 10.75
C PHE A 495 2.55 -6.50 10.92
N ILE A 496 1.83 -6.30 12.03
CA ILE A 496 1.22 -5.00 12.35
C ILE A 496 2.28 -3.92 12.59
N LYS A 497 3.44 -4.32 13.16
CA LYS A 497 4.58 -3.41 13.37
C LYS A 497 5.37 -3.15 12.08
N GLU A 498 5.37 -4.11 11.16
CA GLU A 498 6.01 -3.99 9.84
C GLU A 498 5.22 -3.06 8.90
N ILE A 499 3.88 -2.97 9.05
CA ILE A 499 3.09 -1.95 8.35
C ILE A 499 3.46 -0.57 8.92
N SER A 500 3.79 0.37 8.03
CA SER A 500 4.13 1.73 8.45
C SER A 500 2.97 2.36 9.24
N TYR A 501 3.27 2.86 10.45
CA TYR A 501 2.29 3.51 11.31
C TYR A 501 1.62 4.72 10.63
N ARG A 502 2.30 5.36 9.66
CA ARG A 502 1.78 6.49 8.88
C ARG A 502 0.52 6.15 8.10
N TYR A 503 0.35 4.88 7.75
CA TYR A 503 -0.75 4.39 6.93
C TYR A 503 -1.82 3.65 7.73
N LEU A 504 -1.75 3.66 9.06
CA LEU A 504 -2.78 3.07 9.93
C LEU A 504 -3.39 4.15 10.81
N ARG A 505 -4.72 4.11 10.99
CA ARG A 505 -5.44 4.99 11.91
C ARG A 505 -5.96 4.22 13.12
N VAL A 506 -6.12 4.92 14.23
CA VAL A 506 -6.72 4.37 15.47
C VAL A 506 -8.23 4.23 15.32
N ASN A 507 -8.87 5.18 14.62
CA ASN A 507 -10.30 5.18 14.32
C ASN A 507 -10.54 5.56 12.85
N GLN A 508 -11.72 5.21 12.31
CA GLN A 508 -12.10 5.45 10.91
C GLN A 508 -12.22 6.94 10.57
N ASN A 509 -12.72 7.74 11.53
CA ASN A 509 -13.06 9.15 11.31
C ASN A 509 -12.04 10.13 11.91
N SER A 510 -10.91 9.64 12.40
CA SER A 510 -9.86 10.48 12.99
C SER A 510 -8.56 10.44 12.19
N SER A 511 -7.83 11.54 12.21
CA SER A 511 -6.51 11.68 11.62
C SER A 511 -5.40 11.03 12.48
N PHE A 512 -5.67 10.68 13.74
CA PHE A 512 -4.71 10.06 14.65
C PHE A 512 -4.14 8.75 14.07
N ARG A 513 -2.82 8.75 13.85
CA ARG A 513 -2.09 7.57 13.35
C ARG A 513 -1.90 6.55 14.45
N ARG A 514 -1.68 5.27 14.11
CA ARG A 514 -1.41 4.23 15.12
C ARG A 514 -0.22 4.62 16.02
N LEU A 515 -0.32 4.31 17.32
CA LEU A 515 0.80 4.49 18.25
C LEU A 515 2.08 3.85 17.71
N HIS A 516 3.12 4.68 17.63
CA HIS A 516 4.48 4.30 17.30
C HIS A 516 5.40 4.81 18.40
N ARG A 517 6.54 4.13 18.56
CA ARG A 517 7.54 4.55 19.54
C ARG A 517 8.35 5.69 18.95
N ILE A 518 8.53 6.72 19.74
CA ILE A 518 9.47 7.82 19.50
C ILE A 518 10.77 7.44 20.21
N ASP A 519 11.91 7.84 19.66
CA ASP A 519 13.19 7.59 20.32
C ASP A 519 13.27 8.41 21.62
N ILE A 520 13.89 7.87 22.66
CA ILE A 520 13.96 8.54 23.97
C ILE A 520 14.73 9.86 23.86
N ASP A 521 15.73 9.91 22.97
CA ASP A 521 16.51 11.12 22.70
C ASP A 521 15.67 12.24 22.03
N GLU A 522 14.52 11.89 21.46
CA GLU A 522 13.57 12.82 20.84
C GLU A 522 12.41 13.21 21.79
N TYR A 523 12.40 12.73 23.04
CA TYR A 523 11.32 13.03 23.98
C TYR A 523 11.26 14.52 24.32
N LEU A 524 10.05 15.07 24.26
CA LEU A 524 9.77 16.46 24.65
C LEU A 524 9.44 16.55 26.13
N PHE A 525 9.72 17.73 26.70
CA PHE A 525 9.50 18.04 28.13
C PHE A 525 10.29 17.14 29.08
N SER A 526 11.48 16.69 28.69
CA SER A 526 12.34 15.78 29.45
C SER A 526 12.63 16.24 30.88
N ASP A 527 12.63 17.54 31.14
CA ASP A 527 12.79 18.17 32.45
C ASP A 527 11.59 17.94 33.39
N LYS A 528 10.42 17.61 32.84
CA LYS A 528 9.16 17.32 33.55
C LYS A 528 8.78 15.84 33.53
N ILE A 529 9.65 14.96 33.06
CA ILE A 529 9.40 13.51 33.04
C ILE A 529 9.99 12.88 34.30
N LEU A 530 9.15 12.23 35.11
CA LEU A 530 9.59 11.47 36.29
C LEU A 530 10.28 10.15 35.91
N ASP A 531 9.70 9.41 34.97
CA ASP A 531 10.22 8.12 34.48
C ASP A 531 10.07 8.03 32.95
N VAL A 532 11.18 8.29 32.25
CA VAL A 532 11.29 8.22 30.79
C VAL A 532 11.07 6.82 30.21
N TYR A 533 11.18 5.77 31.04
CA TYR A 533 10.98 4.38 30.61
C TYR A 533 9.55 3.88 30.88
N SER A 534 8.68 4.72 31.46
CA SER A 534 7.32 4.31 31.76
C SER A 534 6.53 4.05 30.47
N ASN A 535 5.68 3.02 30.48
CA ASN A 535 4.86 2.69 29.31
C ASN A 535 3.75 3.72 29.03
N GLU A 536 3.41 4.54 30.01
CA GLU A 536 2.46 5.65 29.87
C GLU A 536 3.15 6.84 29.19
N GLU A 537 4.44 7.07 29.47
CA GLU A 537 5.23 8.07 28.76
C GLU A 537 5.29 7.82 27.25
N ILE A 538 5.37 6.54 26.84
CA ILE A 538 5.31 6.18 25.42
C ILE A 538 4.01 6.67 24.78
N THR A 539 2.86 6.55 25.47
CA THR A 539 1.58 7.07 25.00
C THR A 539 1.59 8.60 24.96
N ARG A 540 2.11 9.23 26.00
CA ARG A 540 2.18 10.70 26.15
C ARG A 540 3.01 11.34 25.04
N GLN A 541 4.21 10.83 24.80
CA GLN A 541 5.09 11.32 23.73
C GLN A 541 4.49 11.08 22.35
N TRP A 542 3.86 9.91 22.12
CA TRP A 542 3.18 9.63 20.86
C TRP A 542 2.07 10.66 20.56
N ILE A 543 1.18 10.96 21.53
CA ILE A 543 0.09 11.90 21.27
C ILE A 543 0.61 13.35 21.10
N ILE A 544 1.66 13.75 21.83
CA ILE A 544 2.32 15.05 21.61
C ILE A 544 2.83 15.15 20.16
N ASN A 545 3.48 14.10 19.66
CA ASN A 545 3.95 14.07 18.28
C ASN A 545 2.81 14.06 17.26
N GLU A 546 1.67 13.43 17.55
CA GLU A 546 0.49 13.53 16.67
C GLU A 546 -0.07 14.96 16.65
N LEU A 547 -0.15 15.66 17.78
CA LEU A 547 -0.58 17.06 17.81
C LEU A 547 0.30 17.95 16.94
N MET A 548 1.62 17.76 17.01
CA MET A 548 2.57 18.56 16.24
C MET A 548 2.57 18.19 14.75
N ILE A 549 2.74 16.91 14.43
CA ILE A 549 2.99 16.47 13.05
C ILE A 549 1.68 16.27 12.26
N THR A 550 0.62 15.77 12.92
CA THR A 550 -0.65 15.47 12.25
C THR A 550 -1.61 16.65 12.32
N TYR A 551 -1.66 17.37 13.45
CA TYR A 551 -2.59 18.50 13.66
C TYR A 551 -1.94 19.88 13.56
N GLY A 552 -0.61 19.97 13.46
CA GLY A 552 0.11 21.22 13.23
C GLY A 552 0.24 22.12 14.45
N TYR A 553 -0.05 21.65 15.67
CA TYR A 553 0.09 22.47 16.88
C TYR A 553 1.57 22.70 17.21
N PRO A 554 2.03 23.97 17.29
CA PRO A 554 3.40 24.28 17.68
C PRO A 554 3.73 23.81 19.10
N LYS A 555 5.00 23.43 19.33
CA LYS A 555 5.48 22.94 20.63
C LYS A 555 5.23 23.96 21.75
N GLU A 556 5.33 25.24 21.46
CA GLU A 556 5.16 26.36 22.41
C GLU A 556 3.73 26.43 22.95
N LEU A 557 2.77 25.87 22.22
CA LEU A 557 1.36 25.78 22.62
C LEU A 557 1.03 24.48 23.34
N ILE A 558 1.99 23.58 23.54
CA ILE A 558 1.79 22.32 24.25
C ILE A 558 2.53 22.40 25.58
N ASP A 559 1.92 21.90 26.65
CA ASP A 559 2.59 21.71 27.93
C ASP A 559 2.08 20.44 28.62
N VAL A 560 2.84 19.96 29.60
CA VAL A 560 2.53 18.74 30.36
C VAL A 560 2.34 19.03 31.85
N GLU A 561 1.61 18.16 32.55
CA GLU A 561 1.34 18.25 33.99
C GLU A 561 0.62 19.55 34.39
N TYR A 562 -0.43 19.90 33.65
CA TYR A 562 -1.20 21.12 33.88
C TYR A 562 -2.06 21.02 35.13
N LYS A 563 -1.90 21.98 36.05
CA LYS A 563 -2.64 22.01 37.32
C LYS A 563 -4.06 22.55 37.13
N VAL A 564 -5.05 21.76 37.52
CA VAL A 564 -6.47 22.15 37.56
C VAL A 564 -6.96 22.14 39.00
N ASN A 565 -7.69 23.18 39.40
CA ASN A 565 -8.32 23.25 40.71
C ASN A 565 -9.73 22.63 40.63
N ILE A 566 -9.97 21.53 41.37
CA ILE A 566 -11.29 20.92 41.52
C ILE A 566 -11.76 21.13 42.96
N GLY A 567 -12.50 22.21 43.20
CA GLY A 567 -12.92 22.58 44.56
C GLY A 567 -11.73 22.83 45.50
N SER A 568 -11.56 21.98 46.52
CA SER A 568 -10.45 22.05 47.50
C SER A 568 -9.28 21.12 47.20
N GLN A 569 -9.37 20.29 46.16
CA GLN A 569 -8.29 19.37 45.73
C GLN A 569 -7.69 19.84 44.40
N GLY A 570 -6.38 19.65 44.24
CA GLY A 570 -5.68 19.88 42.97
C GLY A 570 -5.62 18.61 42.13
N GLY A 571 -5.81 18.73 40.83
CA GLY A 571 -5.58 17.69 39.83
C GLY A 571 -4.48 18.08 38.84
N LEU A 572 -3.92 17.10 38.15
CA LEU A 572 -2.95 17.28 37.09
C LEU A 572 -3.50 16.65 35.82
N VAL A 573 -3.62 17.45 34.76
CA VAL A 573 -3.92 16.98 33.41
C VAL A 573 -2.60 16.61 32.74
N ASP A 574 -2.53 15.44 32.09
CA ASP A 574 -1.29 14.95 31.51
C ASP A 574 -0.71 15.88 30.44
N ILE A 575 -1.55 16.35 29.50
CA ILE A 575 -1.17 17.31 28.46
C ILE A 575 -2.26 18.37 28.29
N VAL A 576 -1.83 19.62 28.11
CA VAL A 576 -2.68 20.75 27.72
C VAL A 576 -2.19 21.32 26.40
N VAL A 577 -3.13 21.65 25.52
CA VAL A 577 -2.89 22.46 24.32
C VAL A 577 -3.52 23.82 24.52
N TYR A 578 -2.75 24.87 24.26
CA TYR A 578 -3.16 26.26 24.34
C TYR A 578 -3.50 26.81 22.97
N ILE A 579 -4.34 27.84 22.95
CA ILE A 579 -4.48 28.76 21.81
C ILE A 579 -4.44 30.19 22.32
N TYR A 580 -4.27 31.14 21.41
CA TYR A 580 -4.49 32.54 21.72
C TYR A 580 -5.89 32.97 21.32
N LYS A 581 -6.59 33.61 22.26
CA LYS A 581 -7.88 34.24 22.02
C LYS A 581 -7.90 35.60 22.70
N ASN A 582 -8.23 36.66 21.96
CA ASN A 582 -8.19 38.04 22.45
C ASN A 582 -6.85 38.41 23.12
N LYS A 583 -5.72 37.99 22.51
CA LYS A 583 -4.34 38.18 23.01
C LYS A 583 -3.99 37.47 24.33
N ALA A 584 -4.87 36.61 24.86
CA ALA A 584 -4.57 35.77 26.02
C ALA A 584 -4.30 34.33 25.58
N LYS A 585 -3.23 33.73 26.12
CA LYS A 585 -2.95 32.29 25.98
C LYS A 585 -3.91 31.53 26.91
N ILE A 586 -4.80 30.73 26.35
CA ILE A 586 -5.84 30.01 27.09
C ILE A 586 -5.78 28.50 26.82
N PRO A 587 -6.04 27.64 27.81
CA PRO A 587 -6.21 26.20 27.59
C PRO A 587 -7.35 25.94 26.62
N PHE A 588 -7.13 25.03 25.66
CA PHE A 588 -8.06 24.72 24.59
C PHE A 588 -8.37 23.22 24.49
N ILE A 589 -7.36 22.37 24.65
CA ILE A 589 -7.52 20.91 24.65
C ILE A 589 -6.90 20.36 25.94
N PHE A 590 -7.62 19.48 26.62
CA PHE A 590 -7.07 18.64 27.68
C PHE A 590 -6.94 17.21 27.20
N ILE A 591 -5.86 16.55 27.58
CA ILE A 591 -5.59 15.18 27.18
C ILE A 591 -5.16 14.40 28.40
N GLU A 592 -5.81 13.25 28.59
CA GLU A 592 -5.47 12.26 29.60
C GLU A 592 -4.95 11.00 28.91
N THR A 593 -3.77 10.56 29.34
CA THR A 593 -3.12 9.37 28.80
C THR A 593 -3.18 8.24 29.80
N LYS A 594 -3.11 7.02 29.28
CA LYS A 594 -2.95 5.81 30.09
C LYS A 594 -1.90 4.90 29.45
N ARG A 595 -1.38 3.99 30.27
CA ARG A 595 -0.53 2.90 29.78
C ARG A 595 -1.26 2.09 28.70
N TRP A 596 -0.52 1.75 27.64
CA TRP A 596 -1.02 0.97 26.51
C TRP A 596 -1.86 -0.26 26.87
N GLY A 597 -3.07 -0.33 26.29
CA GLY A 597 -3.99 -1.46 26.36
C GLY A 597 -4.77 -1.61 27.67
N VAL A 598 -4.68 -0.64 28.59
CA VAL A 598 -5.45 -0.62 29.84
C VAL A 598 -6.92 -0.20 29.61
N GLY A 599 -7.17 0.55 28.54
CA GLY A 599 -8.47 1.16 28.23
C GLY A 599 -8.62 2.57 28.81
N VAL A 600 -9.63 3.28 28.33
CA VAL A 600 -9.87 4.71 28.63
C VAL A 600 -11.04 4.95 29.60
N GLU A 601 -11.71 3.90 30.07
CA GLU A 601 -12.92 3.97 30.90
C GLU A 601 -12.76 4.82 32.17
N ARG A 602 -11.56 4.84 32.76
CA ARG A 602 -11.25 5.66 33.95
C ARG A 602 -10.78 7.07 33.61
N ALA A 603 -10.22 7.27 32.42
CA ALA A 603 -9.66 8.54 31.97
C ALA A 603 -10.77 9.51 31.54
N VAL A 604 -11.84 9.02 30.90
CA VAL A 604 -12.94 9.87 30.42
C VAL A 604 -13.64 10.64 31.55
N PRO A 605 -14.10 10.01 32.67
CA PRO A 605 -14.73 10.76 33.76
C PRO A 605 -13.80 11.76 34.45
N GLN A 606 -12.51 11.42 34.55
CA GLN A 606 -11.49 12.31 35.11
C GLN A 606 -11.30 13.56 34.23
N LEU A 607 -11.23 13.36 32.92
CA LEU A 607 -11.12 14.42 31.93
C LEU A 607 -12.36 15.33 31.91
N GLN A 608 -13.57 14.76 31.97
CA GLN A 608 -14.82 15.52 32.10
C GLN A 608 -14.84 16.41 33.35
N SER A 609 -14.33 15.89 34.48
CA SER A 609 -14.17 16.66 35.72
C SER A 609 -13.19 17.84 35.54
N TYR A 610 -12.06 17.63 34.87
CA TYR A 610 -11.10 18.71 34.58
C TYR A 610 -11.69 19.78 33.67
N MET A 611 -12.37 19.39 32.59
CA MET A 611 -13.00 20.31 31.65
C MET A 611 -14.13 21.14 32.29
N SER A 612 -14.90 20.54 33.19
CA SER A 612 -15.96 21.24 33.95
C SER A 612 -15.45 22.40 34.80
N ASN A 613 -14.17 22.37 35.19
CA ASN A 613 -13.52 23.41 35.98
C ASN A 613 -12.71 24.40 35.12
N CYS A 614 -12.72 24.27 33.78
CA CYS A 614 -11.98 25.13 32.85
C CYS A 614 -12.80 25.51 31.61
N ASN A 615 -13.55 26.61 31.70
CA ASN A 615 -14.53 27.05 30.67
C ASN A 615 -13.91 27.38 29.30
N THR A 616 -12.58 27.51 29.20
CA THR A 616 -11.89 27.79 27.93
C THR A 616 -11.61 26.55 27.11
N VAL A 617 -11.54 25.37 27.75
CA VAL A 617 -11.28 24.09 27.09
C VAL A 617 -12.50 23.69 26.28
N LYS A 618 -12.25 23.29 25.02
CA LYS A 618 -13.30 22.91 24.06
C LYS A 618 -13.25 21.45 23.67
N TYR A 619 -12.12 20.79 23.88
CA TYR A 619 -11.94 19.40 23.51
C TYR A 619 -11.21 18.65 24.62
N GLY A 620 -11.64 17.43 24.84
CA GLY A 620 -10.99 16.46 25.70
C GLY A 620 -10.55 15.24 24.87
N ILE A 621 -9.35 14.73 25.10
CA ILE A 621 -8.90 13.45 24.54
C ILE A 621 -8.52 12.50 25.68
N ALA A 622 -9.10 11.30 25.68
CA ALA A 622 -8.66 10.21 26.54
C ALA A 622 -8.08 9.09 25.67
N THR A 623 -6.84 8.68 25.93
CA THR A 623 -6.20 7.63 25.13
C THR A 623 -5.24 6.75 25.91
N ASP A 624 -5.17 5.48 25.54
CA ASP A 624 -4.08 4.58 25.92
C ASP A 624 -3.19 4.22 24.71
N GLY A 625 -3.37 4.91 23.58
CA GLY A 625 -2.67 4.62 22.32
C GLY A 625 -3.19 3.42 21.53
N ASN A 626 -4.14 2.67 22.08
CA ASN A 626 -4.91 1.64 21.37
C ASN A 626 -6.38 2.03 21.24
N GLU A 627 -6.91 2.67 22.28
CA GLU A 627 -8.21 3.31 22.34
C GLU A 627 -8.05 4.83 22.39
N LEU A 628 -8.97 5.53 21.76
CA LEU A 628 -8.99 6.98 21.69
C LEU A 628 -10.46 7.41 21.72
N VAL A 629 -10.81 8.22 22.70
CA VAL A 629 -12.12 8.86 22.84
C VAL A 629 -11.86 10.36 22.84
N ILE A 630 -12.59 11.08 22.00
CA ILE A 630 -12.55 12.52 21.92
C ILE A 630 -13.94 13.03 22.30
N ILE A 631 -13.98 13.98 23.23
CA ILE A 631 -15.21 14.63 23.67
C ILE A 631 -15.12 16.13 23.43
N ASP A 632 -16.26 16.75 23.16
CA ASP A 632 -16.36 18.21 23.09
C ASP A 632 -16.63 18.85 24.46
N GLY A 633 -16.85 20.17 24.46
CA GLY A 633 -17.13 20.94 25.68
C GLY A 633 -18.46 20.62 26.35
N ASP A 634 -19.38 19.94 25.65
CA ASP A 634 -20.67 19.47 26.16
C ASP A 634 -20.61 17.98 26.57
N PHE A 635 -19.41 17.38 26.50
CA PHE A 635 -19.11 15.98 26.80
C PHE A 635 -19.72 14.97 25.82
N GLU A 636 -20.05 15.40 24.61
CA GLU A 636 -20.48 14.49 23.54
C GLU A 636 -19.27 13.90 22.82
N ASP A 637 -19.34 12.61 22.48
CA ASP A 637 -18.31 11.92 21.70
C ASP A 637 -18.25 12.50 20.29
N ILE A 638 -17.07 12.95 19.87
CA ILE A 638 -16.81 13.46 18.53
C ILE A 638 -15.73 12.63 17.81
N ASP A 639 -15.70 12.74 16.49
CA ASP A 639 -14.80 11.95 15.65
C ASP A 639 -13.34 12.44 15.70
N ASP A 640 -13.11 13.77 15.73
CA ASP A 640 -11.76 14.34 15.66
C ASP A 640 -11.64 15.74 16.27
N ILE A 641 -10.39 16.17 16.51
CA ILE A 641 -10.06 17.54 16.95
C ILE A 641 -9.80 18.49 15.77
N PRO A 642 -9.93 19.82 15.95
CA PRO A 642 -9.59 20.78 14.89
C PRO A 642 -8.09 20.81 14.57
N MET A 643 -7.76 21.07 13.30
CA MET A 643 -6.40 21.40 12.87
C MET A 643 -5.97 22.78 13.39
N PHE A 644 -4.69 22.93 13.71
CA PHE A 644 -4.10 24.23 14.00
C PHE A 644 -4.26 25.18 12.80
N ASN A 645 -4.54 26.45 13.08
CA ASN A 645 -4.65 27.49 12.07
C ASN A 645 -4.27 28.87 12.65
N GLY A 646 -4.04 29.85 11.78
CA GLY A 646 -3.59 31.19 12.16
C GLY A 646 -4.50 31.92 13.16
N ASN A 647 -5.79 31.59 13.24
CA ASN A 647 -6.70 32.20 14.23
C ASN A 647 -6.41 31.75 15.67
N MET A 648 -5.56 30.74 15.86
CA MET A 648 -5.11 30.25 17.17
C MET A 648 -3.84 30.96 17.65
N ILE A 649 -3.29 31.89 16.86
CA ILE A 649 -2.07 32.68 17.12
C ILE A 649 -2.47 34.09 17.60
N PRO A 650 -1.63 34.82 18.36
CA PRO A 650 -1.91 36.22 18.68
C PRO A 650 -2.16 37.04 17.40
N ALA A 651 -3.16 37.93 17.43
CA ALA A 651 -3.52 38.79 16.30
C ALA A 651 -2.41 39.78 15.86
N SER A 652 -1.28 39.83 16.55
CA SER A 652 -0.12 40.64 16.15
C SER A 652 0.89 39.86 15.31
N ILE A 653 0.79 38.53 15.20
CA ILE A 653 1.75 37.75 14.42
C ILE A 653 1.31 37.66 12.96
N GLU A 654 2.22 38.00 12.06
CA GLU A 654 2.07 37.99 10.61
C GLU A 654 2.96 36.91 9.99
N THR A 655 2.43 36.13 9.05
CA THR A 655 3.18 35.08 8.35
C THR A 655 3.65 35.57 7.00
N TYR A 656 4.91 35.28 6.66
CA TYR A 656 5.53 35.65 5.40
C TYR A 656 6.28 34.46 4.79
N GLU A 657 6.44 34.50 3.47
CA GLU A 657 7.31 33.59 2.71
C GLU A 657 8.44 34.41 2.07
N TYR A 658 9.69 33.99 2.30
CA TYR A 658 10.86 34.49 1.60
C TYR A 658 11.31 33.50 0.52
N VAL A 659 11.29 33.92 -0.73
CA VAL A 659 11.78 33.16 -1.88
C VAL A 659 13.18 33.66 -2.25
N ASP A 660 14.19 32.84 -2.08
CA ASP A 660 15.57 33.09 -2.52
C ASP A 660 15.70 32.78 -4.02
N LEU A 661 15.78 33.83 -4.83
CA LEU A 661 15.92 33.73 -6.29
C LEU A 661 17.30 33.22 -6.73
N SER A 662 18.30 33.30 -5.86
CA SER A 662 19.67 32.87 -6.17
C SER A 662 19.83 31.35 -6.08
N HIS A 663 19.09 30.69 -5.18
CA HIS A 663 19.20 29.25 -4.94
C HIS A 663 17.91 28.47 -5.20
N GLY A 664 16.80 29.15 -5.53
CA GLY A 664 15.50 28.53 -5.81
C GLY A 664 14.86 27.86 -4.60
N ARG A 665 15.07 28.43 -3.39
CA ARG A 665 14.52 27.93 -2.12
C ARG A 665 13.50 28.93 -1.57
N SER A 666 12.51 28.43 -0.85
CA SER A 666 11.53 29.24 -0.12
C SER A 666 11.60 28.92 1.37
N HIS A 667 11.46 29.94 2.20
CA HIS A 667 11.43 29.82 3.66
C HIS A 667 10.18 30.51 4.20
N GLU A 668 9.41 29.82 5.01
CA GLU A 668 8.29 30.42 5.74
C GLU A 668 8.77 30.92 7.10
N PHE A 669 8.31 32.12 7.46
CA PHE A 669 8.65 32.73 8.74
C PHE A 669 7.50 33.55 9.30
N MET A 670 7.46 33.65 10.62
CA MET A 670 6.48 34.44 11.36
C MET A 670 7.17 35.65 11.99
N ARG A 671 6.50 36.81 11.97
CA ARG A 671 6.99 38.06 12.55
C ARG A 671 5.91 38.67 13.42
N ASP A 672 6.27 39.15 14.61
CA ASP A 672 5.35 39.95 15.41
C ASP A 672 5.29 41.40 14.87
N SER A 673 4.11 41.84 14.42
CA SER A 673 3.85 43.24 14.03
C SER A 673 4.03 44.22 15.20
N ALA A 674 3.96 43.76 16.46
CA ALA A 674 4.24 44.59 17.63
C ALA A 674 5.73 44.68 17.96
N ASN A 675 6.52 43.66 17.59
CA ASN A 675 7.97 43.64 17.73
C ASN A 675 8.61 43.06 16.46
N GLU A 676 8.76 43.93 15.46
CA GLU A 676 9.17 43.61 14.11
C GLU A 676 10.53 42.88 13.96
N ARG A 677 11.32 42.78 15.03
CA ARG A 677 12.63 42.12 15.08
C ARG A 677 12.57 40.67 15.55
N GLU A 678 11.47 40.26 16.18
CA GLU A 678 11.24 38.86 16.54
C GLU A 678 10.74 38.12 15.32
N ILE A 679 11.62 37.28 14.76
CA ILE A 679 11.36 36.45 13.59
C ILE A 679 11.62 35.00 13.96
N ILE A 680 10.60 34.16 13.73
CA ILE A 680 10.65 32.71 13.90
C ILE A 680 10.64 32.08 12.51
N VAL A 681 11.63 31.24 12.20
CA VAL A 681 11.75 30.53 10.92
C VAL A 681 11.37 29.08 11.16
N GLU A 682 10.44 28.52 10.37
CA GLU A 682 9.89 27.17 10.61
C GLU A 682 10.95 26.04 10.59
N ASP A 683 12.07 26.25 9.89
CA ASP A 683 13.13 25.24 9.74
C ASP A 683 14.18 25.23 10.88
N ASN A 684 14.16 26.20 11.80
CA ASN A 684 15.15 26.34 12.87
C ASN A 684 14.48 26.80 14.18
N ASP A 685 14.47 25.93 15.21
CA ASP A 685 13.96 26.17 16.58
C ASP A 685 14.73 27.28 17.38
N MET A 686 15.41 28.21 16.71
CA MET A 686 16.17 29.30 17.35
C MET A 686 15.81 30.68 16.77
N GLU A 687 15.72 31.69 17.64
CA GLU A 687 15.66 33.10 17.24
C GLU A 687 16.86 33.43 16.34
N SER A 688 16.57 33.77 15.08
CA SER A 688 17.59 34.11 14.10
C SER A 688 18.05 35.55 14.31
N SER A 689 19.37 35.79 14.23
CA SER A 689 19.85 37.18 14.21
C SER A 689 19.32 37.89 12.95
N VAL A 690 18.56 38.97 13.15
CA VAL A 690 17.90 39.68 12.05
C VAL A 690 18.70 40.91 11.59
N ILE A 691 18.48 41.30 10.33
CA ILE A 691 18.97 42.53 9.74
C ILE A 691 17.81 43.33 9.16
N GLY A 692 17.75 44.62 9.47
CA GLY A 692 16.74 45.54 8.93
C GLY A 692 17.20 46.08 7.57
N LEU A 693 16.43 45.80 6.52
CA LEU A 693 16.66 46.31 5.17
C LEU A 693 15.71 47.49 4.90
N PRO A 694 16.20 48.60 4.35
CA PRO A 694 15.35 49.75 4.03
C PRO A 694 14.34 49.40 2.93
N VAL A 695 13.08 49.78 3.13
CA VAL A 695 11.99 49.58 2.16
C VAL A 695 11.68 50.88 1.43
N PHE A 696 11.66 50.83 0.10
CA PHE A 696 11.37 51.95 -0.78
C PHE A 696 10.07 51.71 -1.58
N ASN A 697 9.29 52.78 -1.76
CA ASN A 697 7.95 52.74 -2.34
C ASN A 697 7.90 52.96 -3.85
N GLU A 698 8.66 53.93 -4.38
CA GLU A 698 8.66 54.39 -5.78
C GLU A 698 9.87 55.34 -6.00
N ILE A 699 10.53 55.28 -7.16
CA ILE A 699 11.58 56.25 -7.58
C ILE A 699 10.89 57.36 -8.38
N ALA A 700 11.07 58.61 -7.96
CA ALA A 700 10.41 59.77 -8.57
C ALA A 700 11.14 60.27 -9.82
N ALA A 701 10.40 60.51 -10.89
CA ALA A 701 10.89 61.07 -12.15
C ALA A 701 11.13 62.59 -12.06
N GLY A 702 12.27 63.05 -12.59
CA GLY A 702 12.54 64.46 -12.94
C GLY A 702 13.80 65.07 -12.34
N ALA A 703 14.87 65.11 -13.14
CA ALA A 703 16.19 65.74 -12.92
C ALA A 703 17.14 65.07 -11.88
N PRO A 704 18.47 65.04 -12.14
CA PRO A 704 19.39 64.09 -11.52
C PRO A 704 19.80 64.55 -10.11
N ILE A 705 19.12 64.07 -9.07
CA ILE A 705 19.57 64.17 -7.68
C ILE A 705 19.19 62.87 -6.93
N LEU A 706 20.14 62.39 -6.12
CA LEU A 706 20.08 61.40 -5.03
C LEU A 706 18.76 60.62 -4.80
N ILE A 707 18.90 59.29 -4.63
CA ILE A 707 17.91 58.38 -4.01
C ILE A 707 17.06 59.14 -3.00
N ASN A 708 15.76 59.21 -3.21
CA ASN A 708 14.85 59.84 -2.27
C ASN A 708 14.94 59.07 -0.94
N ASN A 709 15.44 59.72 0.11
CA ASN A 709 15.73 59.15 1.43
C ASN A 709 14.46 58.91 2.28
N ASP A 710 13.27 58.89 1.70
CA ASP A 710 12.03 58.59 2.43
C ASP A 710 11.88 57.07 2.57
N ILE A 711 12.74 56.51 3.43
CA ILE A 711 12.64 55.15 3.95
C ILE A 711 11.26 55.02 4.61
N GLN A 712 10.37 54.18 4.06
CA GLN A 712 9.07 53.91 4.69
C GLN A 712 9.23 53.16 6.02
N GLY A 713 10.34 52.44 6.17
CA GLY A 713 10.68 51.66 7.34
C GLY A 713 11.79 50.66 6.99
N ALA A 714 12.11 49.81 7.95
CA ALA A 714 12.97 48.66 7.71
C ALA A 714 12.12 47.40 7.75
N PHE A 715 12.33 46.49 6.80
CA PHE A 715 11.82 45.13 6.89
C PHE A 715 12.95 44.24 7.41
N TYR A 716 12.68 43.47 8.45
CA TYR A 716 13.69 42.62 9.07
C TYR A 716 13.67 41.24 8.42
N LEU A 717 14.85 40.71 8.09
CA LEU A 717 15.04 39.35 7.60
C LEU A 717 16.20 38.67 8.35
N PRO A 718 16.22 37.34 8.48
CA PRO A 718 17.39 36.61 8.96
C PRO A 718 18.66 37.01 8.21
N LYS A 719 19.71 37.35 8.97
CA LYS A 719 20.98 37.85 8.43
C LYS A 719 21.63 36.87 7.45
N GLU A 720 21.43 35.57 7.67
CA GLU A 720 21.98 34.50 6.83
C GLU A 720 21.42 34.46 5.41
N TRP A 721 20.21 35.00 5.21
CA TRP A 721 19.57 35.07 3.90
C TRP A 721 20.13 36.21 3.02
N ILE A 722 20.87 37.15 3.62
CA ILE A 722 21.33 38.37 2.97
C ILE A 722 22.88 38.40 2.89
N LYS A 723 23.43 38.19 1.68
CA LYS A 723 24.88 38.13 1.47
C LYS A 723 25.61 39.47 1.66
N SER A 724 24.97 40.60 1.32
CA SER A 724 25.60 41.93 1.31
C SER A 724 24.66 43.00 1.90
N PRO A 725 24.42 43.01 3.23
CA PRO A 725 23.32 43.79 3.80
C PRO A 725 23.42 45.30 3.60
N ASN A 726 24.64 45.85 3.58
CA ASN A 726 24.87 47.28 3.37
C ASN A 726 24.60 47.75 1.93
N GLU A 727 24.49 46.82 0.99
CA GLU A 727 24.22 47.05 -0.43
C GLU A 727 22.86 46.46 -0.83
N THR A 728 22.00 46.12 0.13
CA THR A 728 20.71 45.47 -0.12
C THR A 728 19.56 46.35 0.38
N PHE A 729 18.51 46.47 -0.42
CA PHE A 729 17.29 47.18 -0.08
C PHE A 729 16.06 46.45 -0.61
N ILE A 730 14.86 46.88 -0.21
CA ILE A 730 13.60 46.28 -0.64
C ILE A 730 12.80 47.28 -1.46
N LEU A 731 12.25 46.82 -2.59
CA LEU A 731 11.28 47.56 -3.39
C LEU A 731 9.88 46.96 -3.22
N LYS A 732 8.89 47.81 -2.95
CA LYS A 732 7.49 47.39 -2.98
C LYS A 732 6.98 47.38 -4.42
N ILE A 733 6.43 46.25 -4.86
CA ILE A 733 5.99 46.08 -6.24
C ILE A 733 4.59 46.64 -6.45
N LYS A 734 4.43 47.39 -7.53
CA LYS A 734 3.16 47.92 -8.01
C LYS A 734 2.96 47.52 -9.47
N GLY A 735 1.80 46.95 -9.77
CA GLY A 735 1.47 46.38 -11.07
C GLY A 735 1.80 44.88 -11.19
N ASP A 736 1.47 44.31 -12.34
CA ASP A 736 1.44 42.87 -12.60
C ASP A 736 2.34 42.43 -13.77
N SER A 737 3.25 43.31 -14.23
CA SER A 737 4.13 43.01 -15.38
C SER A 737 5.13 41.86 -15.15
N MET A 738 5.23 41.32 -13.93
CA MET A 738 6.18 40.27 -13.55
C MET A 738 5.54 39.00 -12.95
N ILE A 739 4.23 38.80 -13.13
CA ILE A 739 3.47 37.70 -12.51
C ILE A 739 4.00 36.30 -12.85
N LYS A 740 4.49 36.05 -14.07
CA LYS A 740 5.07 34.76 -14.47
C LYS A 740 6.43 34.47 -13.82
N ALA A 741 7.10 35.51 -13.31
CA ALA A 741 8.27 35.37 -12.45
C ALA A 741 7.90 35.20 -10.96
N ASN A 742 6.63 34.95 -10.66
CA ASN A 742 6.10 34.80 -9.31
C ASN A 742 6.21 36.09 -8.46
N ILE A 743 6.20 37.26 -9.12
CA ILE A 743 6.22 38.58 -8.47
C ILE A 743 4.88 39.27 -8.73
N ASN A 744 4.07 39.42 -7.69
CA ASN A 744 2.73 39.99 -7.77
C ASN A 744 2.68 41.43 -7.26
N ASN A 745 1.60 42.14 -7.59
CA ASN A 745 1.33 43.47 -7.05
C ASN A 745 1.21 43.40 -5.52
N GLY A 746 2.01 44.19 -4.81
CA GLY A 746 2.07 44.22 -3.35
C GLY A 746 3.22 43.42 -2.73
N ASP A 747 3.89 42.56 -3.51
CA ASP A 747 5.06 41.81 -3.03
C ASP A 747 6.24 42.76 -2.75
N LEU A 748 7.14 42.32 -1.88
CA LEU A 748 8.37 43.04 -1.54
C LEU A 748 9.55 42.32 -2.20
N VAL A 749 10.30 43.00 -3.08
CA VAL A 749 11.45 42.40 -3.78
C VAL A 749 12.76 42.88 -3.16
N VAL A 750 13.61 41.95 -2.74
CA VAL A 750 14.94 42.21 -2.20
C VAL A 750 15.91 42.45 -3.37
N ILE A 751 16.48 43.64 -3.43
CA ILE A 751 17.40 44.10 -4.46
C ILE A 751 18.80 44.25 -3.88
N LYS A 752 19.78 43.59 -4.51
CA LYS A 752 21.20 43.87 -4.29
C LYS A 752 21.65 44.97 -5.25
N GLN A 753 22.13 46.08 -4.71
CA GLN A 753 22.63 47.22 -5.46
C GLN A 753 23.89 46.85 -6.24
N GLN A 754 23.85 46.99 -7.56
CA GLN A 754 25.00 46.80 -8.45
C GLN A 754 24.72 47.42 -9.81
N ALA A 755 25.78 47.85 -10.50
CA ALA A 755 25.69 48.59 -11.77
C ALA A 755 25.63 47.69 -13.02
N THR A 756 25.79 46.37 -12.86
CA THR A 756 25.88 45.41 -13.97
C THR A 756 24.99 44.20 -13.69
N ALA A 757 24.46 43.58 -14.75
CA ALA A 757 23.69 42.34 -14.69
C ALA A 757 24.00 41.43 -15.88
N ILE A 758 23.77 40.13 -15.73
CA ILE A 758 23.90 39.14 -16.80
C ILE A 758 22.54 38.85 -17.46
N ASN A 759 22.57 38.37 -18.70
CA ASN A 759 21.36 38.06 -19.45
C ASN A 759 20.50 37.03 -18.71
N GLY A 760 19.22 37.35 -18.60
CA GLY A 760 18.23 36.54 -17.92
C GLY A 760 18.00 36.91 -16.46
N GLU A 761 18.76 37.83 -15.85
CA GLU A 761 18.48 38.28 -14.48
C GLU A 761 17.29 39.23 -14.41
N ILE A 762 16.60 39.23 -13.26
CA ILE A 762 15.56 40.21 -12.94
C ILE A 762 16.24 41.42 -12.32
N VAL A 763 16.10 42.58 -12.97
CA VAL A 763 16.80 43.81 -12.62
C VAL A 763 15.81 44.92 -12.29
N ALA A 764 16.17 45.74 -11.31
CA ALA A 764 15.59 47.05 -11.12
C ALA A 764 16.41 48.04 -11.97
N VAL A 765 15.77 48.68 -12.93
CA VAL A 765 16.41 49.63 -13.84
C VAL A 765 15.67 50.96 -13.81
N ASP A 766 16.42 52.04 -13.93
CA ASP A 766 15.93 53.41 -14.12
C ASP A 766 16.00 53.75 -15.61
N ILE A 767 14.86 54.17 -16.15
CA ILE A 767 14.68 54.62 -17.54
C ILE A 767 14.02 56.00 -17.48
N ASP A 768 14.72 57.04 -17.91
CA ASP A 768 14.24 58.43 -17.90
C ASP A 768 13.67 58.89 -16.55
N GLY A 769 14.23 58.42 -15.44
CA GLY A 769 13.79 58.74 -14.08
C GLY A 769 12.64 57.87 -13.55
N ASN A 770 12.19 56.87 -14.32
CA ASN A 770 11.20 55.89 -13.89
C ASN A 770 11.85 54.54 -13.64
N ALA A 771 11.74 54.04 -12.41
CA ALA A 771 12.21 52.71 -12.10
C ALA A 771 11.19 51.63 -12.51
N THR A 772 11.68 50.55 -13.12
CA THR A 772 10.89 49.36 -13.46
C THR A 772 11.67 48.09 -13.13
N LEU A 773 10.94 47.02 -12.80
CA LEU A 773 11.48 45.67 -12.63
C LEU A 773 11.19 44.84 -13.89
N LYS A 774 12.24 44.31 -14.54
CA LYS A 774 12.13 43.50 -15.78
C LYS A 774 13.25 42.47 -15.86
N ARG A 775 13.10 41.46 -16.73
CA ARG A 775 14.19 40.55 -17.08
C ARG A 775 15.08 41.18 -18.15
N ILE A 776 16.39 41.22 -17.93
CA ILE A 776 17.34 41.87 -18.84
C ILE A 776 17.88 40.92 -19.91
N MET A 777 17.96 41.37 -21.16
CA MET A 777 18.68 40.71 -22.24
C MET A 777 19.53 41.72 -23.01
N VAL A 778 20.84 41.69 -22.79
CA VAL A 778 21.82 42.51 -23.50
C VAL A 778 22.15 41.85 -24.85
N MET A 779 22.00 42.60 -25.94
CA MET A 779 22.26 42.19 -27.32
C MET A 779 23.15 43.22 -28.02
N GLY A 780 24.47 43.14 -27.78
CA GLY A 780 25.44 44.07 -28.36
C GLY A 780 25.30 45.48 -27.77
N SER A 781 24.97 46.47 -28.59
CA SER A 781 24.76 47.88 -28.16
C SER A 781 23.36 48.16 -27.60
N ASN A 782 22.43 47.21 -27.74
CA ASN A 782 21.05 47.36 -27.29
C ASN A 782 20.76 46.41 -26.14
N LEU A 783 19.79 46.77 -25.31
CA LEU A 783 19.24 45.92 -24.27
C LEU A 783 17.73 45.79 -24.45
N ILE A 784 17.21 44.63 -24.09
CA ILE A 784 15.78 44.32 -24.07
C ILE A 784 15.38 44.06 -22.61
N LEU A 785 14.35 44.76 -22.16
CA LEU A 785 13.70 44.57 -20.87
C LEU A 785 12.40 43.81 -21.09
N VAL A 786 12.40 42.54 -20.69
CA VAL A 786 11.32 41.61 -20.94
C VAL A 786 10.39 41.56 -19.73
N PRO A 787 9.08 41.87 -19.89
CA PRO A 787 8.08 41.62 -18.87
C PRO A 787 7.83 40.11 -18.73
N GLU A 788 7.45 39.69 -17.54
CA GLU A 788 7.03 38.32 -17.24
C GLU A 788 5.50 38.29 -17.14
N ASN A 789 4.85 38.83 -18.17
CA ASN A 789 3.40 38.86 -18.36
C ASN A 789 3.09 39.11 -19.85
N ASP A 790 2.30 38.24 -20.47
CA ASP A 790 1.98 38.30 -21.92
C ASP A 790 1.17 39.54 -22.31
N ALA A 791 0.57 40.24 -21.34
CA ALA A 791 -0.17 41.47 -21.59
C ALA A 791 0.74 42.69 -21.88
N TYR A 792 2.05 42.55 -21.72
CA TYR A 792 3.02 43.63 -21.87
C TYR A 792 4.05 43.28 -22.95
N GLU A 793 4.38 44.25 -23.80
CA GLU A 793 5.42 44.08 -24.82
C GLU A 793 6.83 44.31 -24.24
N PRO A 794 7.87 43.61 -24.73
CA PRO A 794 9.26 43.89 -24.37
C PRO A 794 9.69 45.31 -24.77
N ILE A 795 10.49 45.95 -23.91
CA ILE A 795 11.00 47.30 -24.14
C ILE A 795 12.44 47.18 -24.65
N MET A 796 12.72 47.61 -25.88
CA MET A 796 14.07 47.63 -26.47
C MET A 796 14.64 49.04 -26.44
N LEU A 797 15.82 49.23 -25.83
CA LEU A 797 16.49 50.52 -25.67
C LEU A 797 18.00 50.38 -25.92
N PRO A 798 18.69 51.44 -26.36
CA PRO A 798 20.15 51.52 -26.30
C PRO A 798 20.65 51.33 -24.87
N ALA A 799 21.76 50.61 -24.68
CA ALA A 799 22.29 50.32 -23.35
C ALA A 799 22.67 51.59 -22.54
N GLU A 800 22.95 52.70 -23.23
CA GLU A 800 23.31 53.99 -22.64
C GLU A 800 22.11 54.71 -21.98
N GLU A 801 20.87 54.38 -22.37
CA GLU A 801 19.64 54.99 -21.86
C GLU A 801 19.11 54.29 -20.60
N VAL A 802 19.73 53.19 -20.18
CA VAL A 802 19.23 52.37 -19.06
C VAL A 802 20.27 52.29 -17.95
N ARG A 803 19.89 52.75 -16.76
CA ARG A 803 20.72 52.64 -15.56
C ARG A 803 20.26 51.48 -14.69
N ILE A 804 21.11 50.46 -14.55
CA ILE A 804 20.86 49.36 -13.62
C ILE A 804 21.03 49.86 -12.18
N ILE A 805 19.98 49.72 -11.38
CA ILE A 805 19.96 50.06 -9.95
C ILE A 805 20.46 48.85 -9.13
N GLY A 806 20.02 47.64 -9.51
CA GLY A 806 20.41 46.41 -8.84
C GLY A 806 19.66 45.18 -9.36
N ILE A 807 19.93 44.04 -8.74
CA ILE A 807 19.40 42.73 -9.13
C ILE A 807 18.50 42.17 -8.03
N ALA A 808 17.38 41.58 -8.43
CA ALA A 808 16.50 40.89 -7.52
C ALA A 808 17.13 39.58 -7.03
N THR A 809 17.39 39.51 -5.72
CA THR A 809 17.97 38.32 -5.06
C THR A 809 16.94 37.53 -4.27
N GLY A 810 15.79 38.14 -3.92
CA GLY A 810 14.71 37.44 -3.23
C GLY A 810 13.36 38.16 -3.29
N ILE A 811 12.30 37.47 -2.86
CA ILE A 811 10.92 37.98 -2.81
C ILE A 811 10.35 37.68 -1.44
N VAL A 812 9.79 38.68 -0.75
CA VAL A 812 9.02 38.51 0.48
C VAL A 812 7.54 38.66 0.16
N LYS A 813 6.75 37.65 0.54
CA LYS A 813 5.31 37.55 0.29
C LYS A 813 4.55 37.44 1.59
N TYR A 814 3.46 38.17 1.71
CA TYR A 814 2.55 38.06 2.84
C TYR A 814 1.63 36.85 2.68
N LYS A 815 1.52 36.02 3.72
CA LYS A 815 0.59 34.88 3.78
C LYS A 815 -0.54 35.21 4.74
N ASN A 816 -1.76 35.24 4.21
CA ASN A 816 -3.01 35.45 4.98
C ASN A 816 -3.37 34.24 5.84
#